data_AF-A0A2T5CFY2-F1
#
_entry.id   AF-A0A2T5CFY2-F1
#
_cell.length_a   1.000
_cell.length_b   1.000
_cell.length_c   1.000
_cell.angle_alpha   90.00
_cell.angle_beta   90.00
_cell.angle_gamma   90.00
#
_symmetry.space_group_name_H-M   'P 1'
#
loop_
_entity.id
_entity.type
_entity.pdbx_description
1 polymer ?
#
loop_
_entity_poly.entity_id
_entity_poly.type
_entity_poly.pdbx_seq_one_letter_code
_entity_poly.pdbx_strand_id
1 'polypeptide(L)'
;MRDPLFPHLLLAPPDASSWTDPSATSRRLHGDVAHQALALLGPGETGPDETSLAAVTRRLHQARALLGVHPARLDLAPLASAMVRTLAHPLMAELFSETALALAEQEIVIPAQVSAQASAHPHGPSSTAPHALVRVDRLVLLPDGTAWVLDFKLGAGDPDADRAQVRSYQRLLADLLGRECHGALVNLERAEVVTLPPVQPRHHPASAFEKSGSSTCPFPEALLPSPPEDHTHPIRVLSLHADPIALLHDHLRARCADAPFLAMGNIQVIFPHRRPRIYLHQALARSLGAPFLPPRCSSLEDWILRQTCLASDDPPALATPLDQAWLLHEIDADLKDGLKGGLKDDQEATPWHRFLPWGLRLTQVLDELDRERITARALDHPPDDLPEAAARLLADLGAVQAAFHEQLAARNLATPATLAARIPPERLHRDHSPLHGPTYLCGLFALTRTEADLVQSLRQAGAELWWQADQPLPEPLQRWASAWKADLDWEFAPSDQDEGQSLGQPQGLAQGLAPTFILAHDLHSELRRLAEDAASWGQEEKVAVILPDPALLRPVLAHLPMDKEVNVTLGLPLERSALGLLLHTLTRMARDERLTGVGPASRDYLDLWQNPWVRRLLPSGGLARLRRLIQGQGHAFLDPPALVELLRECVAVDVENVGEAEHEKIGGQEGTDPAPFTASGMAGLAVLFHEALGLTTLNELGGFLPRLLDALQVRERAPSVLEMHAVHALYSTVLPGLEQTLSRDRALPPAALWSVFWNCLGLERIPFSGEPLTSWQVMGLLESRLLCFDKVIVLECVEGVLPRTAAPNPLLPEALRPALGLSPGYAEERIIHYHLQRLMASTGEVRLYSRQGASPNPLEGRTMPSRYWERELWGLEKAAGRLLHGSVSRVALELDLSLSPGRPPEKAAQADRLARRLERGLSLSALRTYLRCPLRFFKEEVAAFPPRPDPRDDPGAAVMGRLAHDILERLFRPHEQSTVVPMDLLSGFDDIWSELAPGHLREAPLAPAARFFQARLLQELLRAYLRQSDQPVHLLAVEQSAQRPLPGAAARIVLRGRLDRIDLDPSLNIPMILDYKTGGASRRKPLDILRLEELANDLTDLSPGDETAAHEGLTLVNTHLSDPQLPGYLYLHAAPALCGYVHLGEWQAKNRFVPLTKPGKKNEAERLTHHFLDWQTQGLPVILEWLGRHILEAPLFSPTTQPGTCPSCPWRVTCPWALAE
;
A
#
# COMPACT_ATOMS: atom_id res chain seq x y z
N MET A 1 12.96 -22.34 -1.12
CA MET A 1 14.09 -21.41 -0.99
C MET A 1 14.59 -20.99 -2.38
N ARG A 2 13.80 -20.18 -3.12
CA ARG A 2 14.17 -19.64 -4.44
C ARG A 2 14.07 -18.12 -4.34
N ASP A 3 15.17 -17.44 -4.69
CA ASP A 3 15.45 -16.00 -4.72
C ASP A 3 14.71 -15.12 -3.72
N PRO A 4 15.37 -14.60 -2.67
CA PRO A 4 14.80 -13.46 -1.98
C PRO A 4 14.75 -12.31 -3.00
N LEU A 5 13.55 -11.77 -3.26
CA LEU A 5 13.36 -10.48 -3.95
C LEU A 5 14.16 -9.32 -3.30
N PHE A 6 14.82 -9.58 -2.17
CA PHE A 6 15.49 -8.64 -1.29
C PHE A 6 16.75 -9.28 -0.65
N PRO A 7 17.76 -9.73 -1.42
CA PRO A 7 18.87 -10.50 -0.82
C PRO A 7 19.74 -9.71 0.17
N HIS A 8 19.58 -8.37 0.21
CA HIS A 8 20.50 -7.46 0.91
C HIS A 8 19.83 -6.62 2.00
N LEU A 9 18.53 -6.80 2.27
CA LEU A 9 17.90 -6.22 3.45
C LEU A 9 18.35 -7.06 4.66
N LEU A 10 19.32 -6.54 5.43
CA LEU A 10 19.66 -7.03 6.77
C LEU A 10 18.51 -6.67 7.74
N LEU A 11 17.37 -7.31 7.54
CA LEU A 11 16.27 -7.29 8.48
C LEU A 11 16.51 -8.43 9.45
N ALA A 12 16.93 -8.10 10.68
CA ALA A 12 16.93 -9.08 11.75
C ALA A 12 15.50 -9.63 11.89
N PRO A 13 15.28 -10.95 11.82
CA PRO A 13 13.96 -11.50 12.09
C PRO A 13 13.56 -11.09 13.52
N PRO A 14 12.31 -10.65 13.76
CA PRO A 14 11.87 -10.42 15.13
C PRO A 14 12.02 -11.73 15.92
N ASP A 15 12.45 -11.65 17.18
CA ASP A 15 12.78 -12.84 18.00
C ASP A 15 11.70 -13.93 17.85
N ALA A 16 12.12 -15.17 17.57
CA ALA A 16 11.21 -16.30 17.29
C ALA A 16 10.20 -16.58 18.43
N SER A 17 10.53 -16.19 19.66
CA SER A 17 9.65 -16.27 20.83
C SER A 17 8.48 -15.27 20.80
N SER A 18 8.67 -14.10 20.15
CA SER A 18 7.64 -13.06 20.05
C SER A 18 6.55 -13.39 19.02
N TRP A 19 6.81 -14.37 18.16
CA TRP A 19 5.98 -14.78 17.04
C TRP A 19 4.99 -15.90 17.35
N THR A 20 5.25 -16.67 18.39
CA THR A 20 4.70 -18.02 18.53
C THR A 20 3.71 -18.19 19.68
N ASP A 21 3.62 -17.23 20.62
CA ASP A 21 2.76 -17.35 21.79
C ASP A 21 2.30 -15.97 22.31
N PRO A 22 0.98 -15.67 22.30
CA PRO A 22 0.43 -14.44 22.89
C PRO A 22 0.83 -14.25 24.36
N SER A 23 1.03 -15.36 25.11
CA SER A 23 1.51 -15.33 26.48
C SER A 23 2.99 -14.92 26.58
N ALA A 24 3.78 -15.17 25.53
CA ALA A 24 5.15 -14.69 25.43
C ALA A 24 5.19 -13.18 25.11
N THR A 25 4.27 -12.67 24.28
CA THR A 25 4.15 -11.22 24.04
C THR A 25 3.79 -10.46 25.33
N SER A 26 2.85 -10.99 26.12
CA SER A 26 2.50 -10.40 27.42
C SER A 26 3.69 -10.46 28.38
N ARG A 27 4.38 -11.61 28.50
CA ARG A 27 5.59 -11.73 29.33
C ARG A 27 6.71 -10.79 28.92
N ARG A 28 6.95 -10.62 27.61
CA ARG A 28 7.94 -9.67 27.09
C ARG A 28 7.58 -8.24 27.49
N LEU A 29 6.31 -7.87 27.38
CA LEU A 29 5.85 -6.54 27.79
C LEU A 29 6.02 -6.29 29.29
N HIS A 30 5.75 -7.30 30.14
CA HIS A 30 6.09 -7.24 31.57
C HIS A 30 7.60 -7.09 31.78
N GLY A 31 8.40 -7.83 31.00
CA GLY A 31 9.86 -7.71 30.88
C GLY A 31 10.32 -6.28 30.66
N ASP A 32 9.88 -5.69 29.55
CA ASP A 32 10.26 -4.36 29.10
C ASP A 32 9.84 -3.29 30.12
N VAL A 33 8.63 -3.40 30.69
CA VAL A 33 8.14 -2.47 31.73
C VAL A 33 8.95 -2.60 33.02
N ALA A 34 9.27 -3.83 33.45
CA ALA A 34 10.07 -4.05 34.65
C ALA A 34 11.49 -3.50 34.49
N HIS A 35 12.10 -3.79 33.34
CA HIS A 35 13.45 -3.33 32.99
C HIS A 35 13.51 -1.80 32.98
N GLN A 36 12.58 -1.15 32.28
CA GLN A 36 12.48 0.29 32.25
C GLN A 36 12.22 0.88 33.65
N ALA A 37 11.39 0.24 34.48
CA ALA A 37 11.13 0.68 35.85
C ALA A 37 12.38 0.60 36.73
N LEU A 38 13.17 -0.47 36.61
CA LEU A 38 14.44 -0.64 37.31
C LEU A 38 15.47 0.41 36.89
N ALA A 39 15.47 0.80 35.62
CA ALA A 39 16.32 1.87 35.12
C ALA A 39 15.93 3.25 35.70
N LEU A 40 14.66 3.46 36.00
CA LEU A 40 14.17 4.70 36.62
C LEU A 40 14.37 4.77 38.14
N LEU A 41 14.61 3.63 38.81
CA LEU A 41 14.82 3.59 40.26
C LEU A 41 16.15 4.26 40.64
N GLY A 42 16.04 5.37 41.38
CA GLY A 42 17.18 6.11 41.90
C GLY A 42 17.85 5.45 43.12
N PRO A 43 19.08 5.85 43.48
CA PRO A 43 19.71 5.47 44.74
C PRO A 43 18.85 5.92 45.93
N GLY A 44 18.65 5.06 46.92
CA GLY A 44 17.87 5.38 48.14
C GLY A 44 16.36 5.22 48.02
N GLU A 45 15.81 4.93 46.84
CA GLU A 45 14.37 4.64 46.67
C GLU A 45 13.95 3.25 47.20
N THR A 46 14.91 2.48 47.74
CA THR A 46 14.73 1.14 48.32
C THR A 46 14.94 1.16 49.85
N GLY A 47 13.86 1.15 50.65
CA GLY A 47 13.85 1.07 52.11
C GLY A 47 12.92 -0.04 52.65
N PRO A 48 12.72 -0.16 53.99
CA PRO A 48 11.94 -1.26 54.56
C PRO A 48 10.42 -1.17 54.26
N ASP A 49 9.94 -2.20 53.57
CA ASP A 49 8.58 -2.69 53.30
C ASP A 49 7.55 -1.78 52.59
N GLU A 50 6.94 -0.77 53.22
CA GLU A 50 5.80 -0.04 52.62
C GLU A 50 6.19 1.09 51.65
N THR A 51 7.28 1.81 51.94
CA THR A 51 7.75 2.93 51.10
C THR A 51 8.34 2.45 49.77
N SER A 52 8.93 1.25 49.76
CA SER A 52 9.49 0.65 48.54
C SER A 52 8.45 0.12 47.59
N LEU A 53 7.32 -0.42 48.08
CA LEU A 53 6.24 -0.83 47.20
C LEU A 53 5.64 0.37 46.47
N ALA A 54 5.45 1.50 47.16
CA ALA A 54 4.97 2.74 46.54
C ALA A 54 5.97 3.28 45.50
N ALA A 55 7.27 3.29 45.81
CA ALA A 55 8.31 3.74 44.88
C ALA A 55 8.42 2.85 43.63
N VAL A 56 8.43 1.52 43.80
CA VAL A 56 8.47 0.55 42.69
C VAL A 56 7.21 0.65 41.84
N THR A 57 6.03 0.75 42.48
CA THR A 57 4.76 0.90 41.77
C THR A 57 4.77 2.19 40.95
N ARG A 58 5.18 3.33 41.53
CA ARG A 58 5.39 4.59 40.80
C ARG A 58 6.29 4.40 39.58
N ARG A 59 7.47 3.78 39.74
CA ARG A 59 8.40 3.56 38.60
C ARG A 59 7.80 2.65 37.53
N LEU A 60 7.00 1.65 37.91
CA LEU A 60 6.28 0.79 36.96
C LEU A 60 5.20 1.56 36.18
N HIS A 61 4.46 2.46 36.83
CA HIS A 61 3.50 3.34 36.15
C HIS A 61 4.20 4.26 35.14
N GLN A 62 5.33 4.85 35.53
CA GLN A 62 6.16 5.70 34.67
C GLN A 62 6.73 4.91 33.48
N ALA A 63 7.28 3.72 33.72
CA ALA A 63 7.81 2.82 32.69
C ALA A 63 6.73 2.37 31.70
N ARG A 64 5.54 2.01 32.20
CA ARG A 64 4.38 1.66 31.36
C ARG A 64 4.02 2.79 30.41
N ALA A 65 3.92 4.03 30.91
CA ALA A 65 3.58 5.19 30.09
C ALA A 65 4.68 5.54 29.06
N LEU A 66 5.96 5.43 29.45
CA LEU A 66 7.10 5.61 28.54
C LEU A 66 7.07 4.65 27.35
N LEU A 67 6.65 3.41 27.60
CA LEU A 67 6.49 2.38 26.57
C LEU A 67 5.16 2.49 25.80
N GLY A 68 4.35 3.52 26.08
CA GLY A 68 3.06 3.74 25.42
C GLY A 68 2.03 2.66 25.71
N VAL A 69 2.16 1.93 26.83
CA VAL A 69 1.29 0.79 27.14
C VAL A 69 0.04 1.27 27.87
N HIS A 70 -1.13 0.90 27.36
CA HIS A 70 -2.41 1.24 27.98
C HIS A 70 -2.54 0.61 29.39
N PRO A 71 -3.08 1.31 30.40
CA PRO A 71 -3.20 0.82 31.78
C PRO A 71 -3.96 -0.51 31.90
N ALA A 72 -4.97 -0.70 31.06
CA ALA A 72 -5.77 -1.93 31.06
C ALA A 72 -5.04 -3.17 30.52
N ARG A 73 -3.86 -3.01 29.90
CA ARG A 73 -3.15 -4.11 29.23
C ARG A 73 -2.25 -4.92 30.17
N LEU A 74 -1.81 -4.33 31.28
CA LEU A 74 -0.88 -4.93 32.23
C LEU A 74 -1.35 -4.71 33.66
N ASP A 75 -1.52 -5.80 34.40
CA ASP A 75 -1.60 -5.73 35.86
C ASP A 75 -0.18 -5.64 36.42
N LEU A 76 0.18 -4.47 36.95
CA LEU A 76 1.50 -4.19 37.49
C LEU A 76 1.67 -4.69 38.93
N ALA A 77 0.60 -5.05 39.64
CA ALA A 77 0.68 -5.41 41.06
C ALA A 77 1.50 -6.68 41.34
N PRO A 78 1.35 -7.79 40.57
CA PRO A 78 2.19 -8.98 40.73
C PRO A 78 3.67 -8.67 40.46
N LEU A 79 3.95 -7.86 39.46
CA LEU A 79 5.29 -7.47 39.05
C LEU A 79 5.96 -6.57 40.09
N ALA A 80 5.24 -5.57 40.62
CA ALA A 80 5.70 -4.71 41.72
C ALA A 80 6.09 -5.53 42.95
N SER A 81 5.24 -6.50 43.32
CA SER A 81 5.51 -7.40 44.45
C SER A 81 6.76 -8.26 44.22
N ALA A 82 6.98 -8.75 43.00
CA ALA A 82 8.15 -9.54 42.66
C ALA A 82 9.45 -8.71 42.67
N MET A 83 9.39 -7.49 42.15
CA MET A 83 10.51 -6.53 42.20
C MET A 83 10.88 -6.14 43.63
N VAL A 84 9.90 -5.84 44.49
CA VAL A 84 10.18 -5.52 45.91
C VAL A 84 10.85 -6.69 46.63
N ARG A 85 10.36 -7.92 46.45
CA ARG A 85 11.02 -9.12 47.01
C ARG A 85 12.46 -9.27 46.54
N THR A 86 12.73 -8.97 45.27
CA THR A 86 14.07 -9.07 44.69
C THR A 86 15.00 -7.97 45.22
N LEU A 87 14.50 -6.74 45.35
CA LEU A 87 15.25 -5.59 45.89
C LEU A 87 15.54 -5.73 47.40
N ALA A 88 14.75 -6.52 48.13
CA ALA A 88 15.01 -6.85 49.53
C ALA A 88 16.20 -7.80 49.74
N HIS A 89 16.75 -8.40 48.68
CA HIS A 89 17.96 -9.22 48.78
C HIS A 89 19.14 -8.36 49.29
N PRO A 90 19.96 -8.83 50.26
CA PRO A 90 20.99 -8.00 50.91
C PRO A 90 21.96 -7.31 49.94
N LEU A 91 22.41 -8.04 48.90
CA LEU A 91 23.26 -7.48 47.85
C LEU A 91 22.55 -6.38 47.04
N MET A 92 21.26 -6.56 46.72
CA MET A 92 20.51 -5.58 45.94
C MET A 92 20.23 -4.32 46.75
N ALA A 93 19.94 -4.46 48.05
CA ALA A 93 19.78 -3.33 48.96
C ALA A 93 21.06 -2.48 49.05
N GLU A 94 22.24 -3.10 49.05
CA GLU A 94 23.53 -2.41 49.04
C GLU A 94 23.77 -1.66 47.70
N LEU A 95 23.52 -2.32 46.57
CA LEU A 95 23.72 -1.76 45.23
C LEU A 95 22.74 -0.63 44.85
N PHE A 96 21.62 -0.52 45.56
CA PHE A 96 20.62 0.54 45.39
C PHE A 96 20.66 1.57 46.54
N SER A 97 21.67 1.50 47.41
CA SER A 97 21.85 2.46 48.52
C SER A 97 22.16 3.88 48.02
N GLU A 98 21.86 4.90 48.84
CA GLU A 98 22.16 6.32 48.54
C GLU A 98 23.66 6.59 48.33
N THR A 99 24.53 5.75 48.90
CA THR A 99 25.98 5.87 48.78
C THR A 99 26.55 5.29 47.49
N ALA A 100 25.74 4.54 46.73
CA ALA A 100 26.18 3.91 45.49
C ALA A 100 26.00 4.86 44.29
N LEU A 101 27.04 5.01 43.47
CA LEU A 101 26.93 5.70 42.19
C LEU A 101 26.40 4.71 41.15
N ALA A 102 25.15 4.90 40.73
CA ALA A 102 24.50 4.03 39.75
C ALA A 102 24.29 4.74 38.40
N LEU A 103 24.73 4.10 37.33
CA LEU A 103 24.45 4.47 35.95
C LEU A 103 23.51 3.44 35.35
N ALA A 104 22.24 3.80 35.19
CA ALA A 104 21.23 2.96 34.56
C ALA A 104 21.28 3.07 33.03
N GLU A 105 20.92 1.99 32.33
CA GLU A 105 20.82 1.89 30.86
C GLU A 105 22.05 2.46 30.13
N GLN A 106 23.22 1.89 30.41
CA GLN A 106 24.45 2.35 29.76
C GLN A 106 24.63 1.66 28.41
N GLU A 107 24.71 2.47 27.36
CA GLU A 107 25.21 2.04 26.07
C GLU A 107 26.74 2.04 26.10
N ILE A 108 27.34 1.02 25.51
CA ILE A 108 28.79 0.91 25.33
C ILE A 108 29.01 0.65 23.85
N VAL A 109 29.71 1.58 23.21
CA VAL A 109 30.07 1.45 21.81
C VAL A 109 31.40 0.71 21.74
N ILE A 110 31.42 -0.41 21.03
CA ILE A 110 32.59 -1.26 20.81
C ILE A 110 33.03 -1.10 19.35
N PRO A 111 34.20 -0.47 19.09
CA PRO A 111 34.75 -0.39 17.75
C PRO A 111 35.05 -1.78 17.19
N ALA A 112 34.88 -1.96 15.87
CA ALA A 112 35.22 -3.22 15.23
C ALA A 112 36.74 -3.49 15.32
N GLN A 113 37.12 -4.71 15.70
CA GLN A 113 38.54 -5.10 15.69
C GLN A 113 39.03 -5.26 14.25
N VAL A 114 39.97 -4.41 13.84
CA VAL A 114 40.73 -4.62 12.61
C VAL A 114 41.67 -5.80 12.85
N SER A 115 41.30 -6.99 12.35
CA SER A 115 42.17 -8.17 12.41
C SER A 115 43.47 -7.91 11.64
N ALA A 116 44.60 -7.91 12.35
CA ALA A 116 45.94 -7.77 11.76
C ALA A 116 46.31 -8.89 10.76
N GLN A 117 45.54 -9.99 10.71
CA GLN A 117 45.76 -11.12 9.79
C GLN A 117 45.17 -10.91 8.39
N ALA A 118 44.42 -9.83 8.14
CA ALA A 118 43.94 -9.46 6.80
C ALA A 118 45.02 -8.78 5.92
N SER A 119 46.27 -8.68 6.40
CA SER A 119 47.39 -8.02 5.69
C SER A 119 48.12 -8.90 4.66
N ALA A 120 47.65 -10.12 4.37
CA ALA A 120 48.32 -11.06 3.46
C ALA A 120 47.76 -11.08 2.02
N HIS A 121 46.72 -10.31 1.68
CA HIS A 121 46.20 -10.19 0.31
C HIS A 121 46.28 -8.73 -0.19
N PRO A 122 47.08 -8.41 -1.22
CA PRO A 122 47.28 -7.04 -1.68
C PRO A 122 46.07 -6.40 -2.39
N HIS A 123 44.97 -7.12 -2.61
CA HIS A 123 43.83 -6.67 -3.42
C HIS A 123 42.44 -7.11 -2.88
N GLY A 124 42.31 -7.35 -1.57
CA GLY A 124 41.01 -7.58 -0.92
C GLY A 124 40.56 -6.34 -0.14
N PRO A 125 39.36 -5.76 -0.40
CA PRO A 125 38.93 -4.52 0.22
C PRO A 125 38.58 -4.73 1.70
N SER A 126 39.02 -3.80 2.56
CA SER A 126 38.60 -3.72 3.95
C SER A 126 37.15 -3.22 4.01
N SER A 127 36.18 -4.13 4.12
CA SER A 127 34.81 -3.75 4.48
C SER A 127 34.85 -2.98 5.81
N THR A 128 34.21 -1.80 5.85
CA THR A 128 34.04 -0.99 7.06
C THR A 128 33.22 -1.75 8.09
N ALA A 129 33.89 -2.56 8.92
CA ALA A 129 33.20 -3.38 9.92
C ALA A 129 32.41 -2.48 10.89
N PRO A 130 31.11 -2.76 11.11
CA PRO A 130 30.27 -1.93 11.96
C PRO A 130 30.72 -1.99 13.43
N HIS A 131 30.58 -0.89 14.14
CA HIS A 131 30.73 -0.89 15.60
C HIS A 131 29.58 -1.70 16.21
N ALA A 132 29.83 -2.39 17.31
CA ALA A 132 28.79 -3.06 18.08
C ALA A 132 28.31 -2.13 19.20
N LEU A 133 26.99 -2.05 19.39
CA LEU A 133 26.40 -1.35 20.52
C LEU A 133 25.97 -2.40 21.55
N VAL A 134 26.53 -2.31 22.75
CA VAL A 134 26.14 -3.16 23.88
C VAL A 134 25.37 -2.32 24.87
N ARG A 135 24.19 -2.79 25.27
CA ARG A 135 23.41 -2.18 26.35
C ARG A 135 23.60 -2.99 27.62
N VAL A 136 23.89 -2.29 28.70
CA VAL A 136 24.03 -2.84 30.05
C VAL A 136 22.96 -2.20 30.93
N ASP A 137 22.17 -3.01 31.62
CA ASP A 137 20.99 -2.56 32.36
C ASP A 137 21.38 -1.58 33.48
N ARG A 138 22.40 -1.94 34.26
CA ARG A 138 22.88 -1.09 35.35
C ARG A 138 24.35 -1.36 35.66
N LEU A 139 25.12 -0.29 35.72
CA LEU A 139 26.48 -0.26 36.26
C LEU A 139 26.43 0.45 37.62
N VAL A 140 26.93 -0.20 38.67
CA VAL A 140 26.95 0.34 40.02
C VAL A 140 28.39 0.40 40.52
N LEU A 141 28.76 1.51 41.16
CA LEU A 141 30.04 1.68 41.83
C LEU A 141 29.81 1.99 43.29
N LEU A 142 30.39 1.16 44.15
CA LEU A 142 30.33 1.35 45.59
C LEU A 142 31.46 2.28 46.07
N PRO A 143 31.30 2.94 47.24
CA PRO A 143 32.32 3.84 47.80
C PRO A 143 33.68 3.19 48.04
N ASP A 144 33.71 1.87 48.23
CA ASP A 144 34.93 1.07 48.38
C ASP A 144 35.71 0.87 47.05
N GLY A 145 35.15 1.38 45.93
CA GLY A 145 35.75 1.33 44.61
C GLY A 145 35.35 0.11 43.78
N THR A 146 34.54 -0.81 44.32
CA THR A 146 34.08 -2.01 43.59
C THR A 146 33.04 -1.66 42.53
N ALA A 147 33.16 -2.28 41.35
CA ALA A 147 32.24 -2.09 40.23
C ALA A 147 31.37 -3.32 40.01
N TRP A 148 30.08 -3.13 39.82
CA TRP A 148 29.08 -4.18 39.63
C TRP A 148 28.28 -3.98 38.35
N VAL A 149 28.10 -5.07 37.61
CA VAL A 149 27.22 -5.16 36.45
C VAL A 149 26.01 -6.00 36.79
N LEU A 150 24.83 -5.43 36.56
CA LEU A 150 23.57 -6.10 36.78
C LEU A 150 22.88 -6.33 35.43
N ASP A 151 22.35 -7.53 35.27
CA ASP A 151 21.49 -7.93 34.15
C ASP A 151 20.21 -8.54 34.71
N PHE A 152 19.07 -7.97 34.33
CA PHE A 152 17.76 -8.33 34.87
C PHE A 152 17.01 -9.20 33.87
N LYS A 153 16.48 -10.34 34.34
CA LYS A 153 15.73 -11.28 33.50
C LYS A 153 14.33 -11.55 34.07
N LEU A 154 13.37 -11.69 33.16
CA LEU A 154 12.02 -12.19 33.41
C LEU A 154 11.83 -13.48 32.59
N GLY A 155 11.53 -14.61 33.25
CA GLY A 155 11.30 -15.91 32.62
C GLY A 155 12.43 -16.94 32.80
N ALA A 156 12.26 -18.10 32.14
CA ALA A 156 13.23 -19.19 32.09
C ALA A 156 14.17 -19.02 30.88
N GLY A 157 15.18 -18.15 31.01
CA GLY A 157 16.29 -18.07 30.06
C GLY A 157 17.20 -19.30 30.12
N ASP A 158 18.11 -19.43 29.16
CA ASP A 158 19.22 -20.39 29.26
C ASP A 158 20.24 -19.86 30.28
N PRO A 159 20.36 -20.50 31.46
CA PRO A 159 21.23 -20.01 32.53
C PRO A 159 22.69 -19.88 32.11
N ASP A 160 23.15 -20.73 31.19
CA ASP A 160 24.54 -20.72 30.76
C ASP A 160 24.81 -19.61 29.73
N ALA A 161 23.85 -19.36 28.84
CA ALA A 161 23.92 -18.23 27.90
C ALA A 161 23.86 -16.88 28.63
N ASP A 162 22.93 -16.73 29.60
CA ASP A 162 22.80 -15.51 30.40
C ASP A 162 24.07 -15.25 31.22
N ARG A 163 24.63 -16.28 31.88
CA ARG A 163 25.91 -16.16 32.59
C ARG A 163 27.08 -15.80 31.66
N ALA A 164 27.10 -16.33 30.44
CA ALA A 164 28.12 -16.00 29.45
C ALA A 164 28.01 -14.54 28.96
N GLN A 165 26.78 -14.04 28.80
CA GLN A 165 26.49 -12.64 28.47
C GLN A 165 26.99 -11.71 29.58
N VAL A 166 26.59 -11.94 30.83
CA VAL A 166 27.05 -11.12 31.97
C VAL A 166 28.57 -11.18 32.14
N ARG A 167 29.20 -12.35 31.98
CA ARG A 167 30.68 -12.45 31.98
C ARG A 167 31.34 -11.63 30.88
N SER A 168 30.71 -11.51 29.72
CA SER A 168 31.20 -10.68 28.62
C SER A 168 31.12 -9.20 28.98
N TYR A 169 30.03 -8.78 29.64
CA TYR A 169 29.88 -7.42 30.16
C TYR A 169 30.87 -7.10 31.28
N GLN A 170 31.06 -8.00 32.25
CA GLN A 170 32.06 -7.86 33.31
C GLN A 170 33.46 -7.66 32.74
N ARG A 171 33.84 -8.42 31.70
CA ARG A 171 35.15 -8.30 31.07
C ARG A 171 35.32 -6.98 30.33
N LEU A 172 34.33 -6.60 29.53
CA LEU A 172 34.32 -5.32 28.80
C LEU A 172 34.47 -4.13 29.77
N LEU A 173 33.71 -4.17 30.86
CA LEU A 173 33.72 -3.10 31.87
C LEU A 173 34.96 -3.15 32.76
N ALA A 174 35.47 -4.32 33.13
CA ALA A 174 36.75 -4.40 33.85
C ALA A 174 37.88 -3.73 33.05
N ASP A 175 37.95 -4.02 31.75
CA ASP A 175 38.94 -3.42 30.85
C ASP A 175 38.72 -1.91 30.65
N LEU A 176 37.47 -1.46 30.50
CA LEU A 176 37.11 -0.03 30.32
C LEU A 176 37.40 0.80 31.59
N LEU A 177 37.05 0.27 32.76
CA LEU A 177 37.16 0.94 34.05
C LEU A 177 38.57 0.81 34.66
N GLY A 178 39.41 -0.08 34.11
CA GLY A 178 40.74 -0.40 34.63
C GLY A 178 40.74 -1.00 36.03
N ARG A 179 39.66 -1.69 36.43
CA ARG A 179 39.46 -2.24 37.79
C ARG A 179 38.68 -3.54 37.77
N GLU A 180 38.66 -4.22 38.91
CA GLU A 180 37.89 -5.45 39.08
C GLU A 180 36.38 -5.20 38.96
N CYS A 181 35.68 -6.05 38.19
CA CYS A 181 34.26 -5.93 37.94
C CYS A 181 33.49 -7.21 38.35
N HIS A 182 32.56 -7.06 39.28
CA HIS A 182 31.63 -8.07 39.74
C HIS A 182 30.38 -8.10 38.84
N GLY A 183 29.71 -9.24 38.80
CA GLY A 183 28.49 -9.43 37.99
C GLY A 183 27.42 -10.13 38.80
N ALA A 184 26.17 -9.72 38.63
CA ALA A 184 25.03 -10.45 39.16
C ALA A 184 23.94 -10.59 38.10
N LEU A 185 23.42 -11.80 37.97
CA LEU A 185 22.23 -12.11 37.19
C LEU A 185 21.04 -12.13 38.13
N VAL A 186 20.01 -11.33 37.84
CA VAL A 186 18.85 -11.14 38.70
C VAL A 186 17.59 -11.66 38.01
N ASN A 187 16.96 -12.70 38.55
CA ASN A 187 15.67 -13.19 38.06
C ASN A 187 14.54 -12.58 38.88
N LEU A 188 13.80 -11.65 38.27
CA LEU A 188 12.75 -10.89 38.95
C LEU A 188 11.52 -11.72 39.30
N GLU A 189 11.20 -12.77 38.52
CA GLU A 189 10.04 -13.63 38.79
C GLU A 189 10.28 -14.54 40.00
N ARG A 190 11.47 -15.12 40.08
CA ARG A 190 11.88 -16.04 41.16
C ARG A 190 12.47 -15.33 42.38
N ALA A 191 12.75 -14.03 42.26
CA ALA A 191 13.52 -13.26 43.24
C ALA A 191 14.88 -13.93 43.56
N GLU A 192 15.52 -14.50 42.54
CA GLU A 192 16.82 -15.17 42.65
C GLU A 192 17.94 -14.22 42.17
N VAL A 193 19.01 -14.10 42.96
CA VAL A 193 20.21 -13.33 42.60
C VAL A 193 21.39 -14.29 42.52
N VAL A 194 21.96 -14.42 41.32
CA VAL A 194 23.12 -15.28 41.07
C VAL A 194 24.35 -14.40 40.86
N THR A 195 25.25 -14.38 41.84
CA THR A 195 26.53 -13.67 41.75
C THR A 195 27.53 -14.46 40.94
N LEU A 196 28.26 -13.77 40.06
CA LEU A 196 29.37 -14.32 39.30
C LEU A 196 30.70 -13.93 39.94
N PRO A 197 31.75 -14.78 39.81
CA PRO A 197 33.07 -14.44 40.28
C PRO A 197 33.57 -13.17 39.56
N PRO A 198 34.34 -12.32 40.26
CA PRO A 198 34.84 -11.08 39.68
C PRO A 198 35.82 -11.34 38.55
N VAL A 199 35.85 -10.41 37.59
CA VAL A 199 36.79 -10.43 36.46
C VAL A 199 37.78 -9.29 36.64
N GLN A 200 39.07 -9.64 36.61
CA GLN A 200 40.16 -8.66 36.62
C GLN A 200 40.42 -8.14 35.20
N PRO A 201 40.85 -6.86 35.06
CA PRO A 201 41.22 -6.29 33.76
C PRO A 201 42.38 -7.06 33.14
N ARG A 202 42.31 -7.34 31.83
CA ARG A 202 43.37 -8.05 31.08
C ARG A 202 44.60 -7.20 30.86
N HIS A 203 44.40 -5.89 30.79
CA HIS A 203 45.44 -4.89 30.61
C HIS A 203 45.16 -3.74 31.58
N HIS A 204 46.17 -3.31 32.36
CA HIS A 204 46.13 -1.93 32.85
C HIS A 204 46.08 -1.03 31.61
N PRO A 205 45.25 0.02 31.56
CA PRO A 205 45.16 0.87 30.39
C PRO A 205 46.45 1.69 30.28
N ALA A 206 47.52 1.07 29.76
CA ALA A 206 48.89 1.56 29.88
C ALA A 206 49.61 1.66 28.52
N SER A 207 48.92 1.48 27.38
CA SER A 207 49.48 1.83 26.07
C SER A 207 48.75 2.98 25.36
N ALA A 208 47.61 3.44 25.91
CA ALA A 208 46.87 4.60 25.42
C ALA A 208 46.98 5.84 26.34
N PHE A 209 47.38 5.65 27.61
CA PHE A 209 47.48 6.71 28.62
C PHE A 209 48.84 7.43 28.68
N GLU A 210 49.86 7.00 27.92
CA GLU A 210 51.23 7.53 28.06
C GLU A 210 51.52 8.86 27.32
N LYS A 211 50.55 9.49 26.65
CA LYS A 211 50.80 10.75 25.91
C LYS A 211 50.28 12.04 26.56
N SER A 212 49.55 11.98 27.67
CA SER A 212 49.19 13.18 28.45
C SER A 212 49.75 13.03 29.86
N GLY A 213 50.81 13.81 30.15
CA GLY A 213 51.35 13.90 31.50
C GLY A 213 50.38 14.62 32.42
N SER A 214 49.38 13.92 32.96
CA SER A 214 48.69 14.34 34.18
C SER A 214 48.09 13.12 34.89
N SER A 215 48.00 13.23 36.21
CA SER A 215 47.70 12.16 37.16
C SER A 215 46.42 11.36 36.85
N THR A 216 46.48 10.07 37.16
CA THR A 216 45.34 9.16 37.39
C THR A 216 44.10 9.88 37.92
N CYS A 217 43.14 10.20 37.05
CA CYS A 217 41.82 10.67 37.45
C CYS A 217 41.08 9.50 38.11
N PRO A 218 40.72 9.56 39.40
CA PRO A 218 39.87 8.54 39.98
C PRO A 218 38.50 8.60 39.28
N PHE A 219 38.04 7.46 38.78
CA PHE A 219 36.76 7.25 38.07
C PHE A 219 35.54 8.07 38.58
N PRO A 220 35.35 8.34 39.90
CA PRO A 220 34.28 9.21 40.37
C PRO A 220 34.38 10.64 39.83
N GLU A 221 35.57 11.25 39.74
CA GLU A 221 35.73 12.67 39.34
C GLU A 221 35.43 12.90 37.87
N ALA A 222 35.76 11.96 36.98
CA ALA A 222 35.46 12.06 35.55
C ALA A 222 33.96 11.90 35.22
N LEU A 223 33.19 11.33 36.14
CA LEU A 223 31.73 11.17 36.05
C LEU A 223 30.95 12.16 36.94
N LEU A 224 31.64 12.97 37.75
CA LEU A 224 31.00 14.03 38.53
C LEU A 224 30.83 15.25 37.61
N PRO A 225 29.63 15.84 37.52
CA PRO A 225 29.41 16.97 36.65
C PRO A 225 30.19 18.19 37.13
N SER A 226 30.73 18.95 36.18
CA SER A 226 31.25 20.29 36.44
C SER A 226 30.09 21.19 36.93
N PRO A 227 30.34 22.13 37.85
CA PRO A 227 29.29 23.04 38.31
C PRO A 227 28.68 23.79 37.11
N PRO A 228 27.34 23.96 37.08
CA PRO A 228 26.69 24.66 35.99
C PRO A 228 27.23 26.10 35.90
N GLU A 229 27.61 26.52 34.70
CA GLU A 229 27.90 27.93 34.43
C GLU A 229 26.58 28.69 34.34
N ASP A 230 26.37 29.71 35.18
CA ASP A 230 25.15 30.52 35.28
C ASP A 230 24.93 31.47 34.07
N HIS A 231 25.34 31.08 32.87
CA HIS A 231 25.34 31.95 31.68
C HIS A 231 24.57 31.33 30.51
N THR A 232 23.65 32.11 29.95
CA THR A 232 22.97 31.73 28.71
C THR A 232 23.92 31.86 27.53
N HIS A 233 24.24 30.74 26.87
CA HIS A 233 25.09 30.74 25.69
C HIS A 233 24.38 31.42 24.48
N PRO A 234 25.15 32.07 23.58
CA PRO A 234 24.63 32.47 22.28
C PRO A 234 24.23 31.24 21.45
N ILE A 235 23.26 31.39 20.56
CA ILE A 235 22.87 30.32 19.63
C ILE A 235 23.94 30.24 18.54
N ARG A 236 24.57 29.08 18.40
CA ARG A 236 25.52 28.83 17.31
C ARG A 236 24.77 28.58 16.02
N VAL A 237 25.10 29.33 14.97
CA VAL A 237 24.51 29.18 13.64
C VAL A 237 25.59 28.73 12.67
N LEU A 238 25.45 27.49 12.22
CA LEU A 238 26.32 26.82 11.26
C LEU A 238 25.82 27.07 9.83
N SER A 239 26.74 27.22 8.88
CA SER A 239 26.38 27.30 7.45
C SER A 239 25.65 26.04 6.96
N LEU A 240 24.80 26.18 5.95
CA LEU A 240 24.16 25.02 5.28
C LEU A 240 25.16 24.02 4.69
N HIS A 241 26.38 24.44 4.41
CA HIS A 241 27.46 23.59 3.89
C HIS A 241 28.23 22.81 4.97
N ALA A 242 28.07 23.17 6.25
CA ALA A 242 28.77 22.51 7.35
C ALA A 242 28.25 21.10 7.59
N ASP A 243 29.12 20.18 8.02
CA ASP A 243 28.72 18.88 8.57
C ASP A 243 28.49 19.03 10.09
N PRO A 244 27.24 19.12 10.55
CA PRO A 244 26.94 19.38 11.96
C PRO A 244 27.34 18.20 12.85
N ILE A 245 27.36 16.97 12.33
CA ILE A 245 27.72 15.78 13.12
C ILE A 245 29.23 15.69 13.27
N ALA A 246 30.00 16.02 12.23
CA ALA A 246 31.45 16.14 12.32
C ALA A 246 31.87 17.24 13.31
N LEU A 247 31.24 18.42 13.23
CA LEU A 247 31.49 19.52 14.16
C LEU A 247 31.14 19.16 15.61
N LEU A 248 30.00 18.50 15.83
CA LEU A 248 29.61 18.04 17.16
C LEU A 248 30.61 16.98 17.68
N HIS A 249 31.04 16.05 16.83
CA HIS A 249 32.08 15.08 17.17
C HIS A 249 33.37 15.78 17.64
N ASP A 250 33.87 16.75 16.87
CA ASP A 250 35.11 17.45 17.19
C ASP A 250 34.98 18.27 18.49
N HIS A 251 33.84 18.93 18.67
CA HIS A 251 33.53 19.70 19.89
C HIS A 251 33.49 18.80 21.14
N LEU A 252 32.79 17.66 21.08
CA LEU A 252 32.70 16.72 22.20
C LEU A 252 34.07 16.10 22.53
N ARG A 253 34.88 15.82 21.51
CA ARG A 253 36.23 15.30 21.69
C ARG A 253 37.16 16.32 22.34
N ALA A 254 37.09 17.58 21.92
CA ALA A 254 37.86 18.66 22.53
C ALA A 254 37.48 18.87 24.01
N ARG A 255 36.18 18.82 24.32
CA ARG A 255 35.67 18.97 25.70
C ARG A 255 36.06 17.82 26.62
N CYS A 256 36.12 16.60 26.09
CA CYS A 256 36.42 15.39 26.88
C CYS A 256 37.87 14.89 26.70
N ALA A 257 38.82 15.78 26.38
CA ALA A 257 40.20 15.39 26.04
C ALA A 257 40.92 14.61 27.14
N ASP A 258 40.64 14.92 28.41
CA ASP A 258 41.30 14.30 29.57
C ASP A 258 40.81 12.87 29.87
N ALA A 259 39.55 12.55 29.57
CA ALA A 259 38.93 11.25 29.83
C ALA A 259 37.90 10.86 28.76
N PRO A 260 38.32 10.68 27.49
CA PRO A 260 37.40 10.61 26.35
C PRO A 260 36.51 9.36 26.33
N PHE A 261 36.92 8.28 27.00
CA PHE A 261 36.17 7.01 27.01
C PHE A 261 35.04 6.95 28.04
N LEU A 262 35.01 7.88 29.01
CA LEU A 262 34.12 7.84 30.16
C LEU A 262 33.31 9.13 30.33
N ALA A 263 33.94 10.31 30.18
CA ALA A 263 33.30 11.60 30.44
C ALA A 263 32.12 11.90 29.51
N MET A 264 32.11 11.31 28.30
CA MET A 264 31.03 11.50 27.34
C MET A 264 29.69 10.93 27.81
N GLY A 265 29.66 9.90 28.67
CA GLY A 265 28.43 9.27 29.16
C GLY A 265 27.50 10.18 29.98
N ASN A 266 28.02 11.33 30.42
CA ASN A 266 27.28 12.35 31.17
C ASN A 266 26.71 13.47 30.30
N ILE A 267 27.10 13.52 29.02
CA ILE A 267 26.64 14.56 28.09
C ILE A 267 25.28 14.15 27.52
N GLN A 268 24.36 15.11 27.43
CA GLN A 268 23.08 14.92 26.76
C GLN A 268 23.06 15.63 25.41
N VAL A 269 22.59 14.95 24.37
CA VAL A 269 22.37 15.54 23.05
C VAL A 269 20.94 15.27 22.59
N ILE A 270 20.22 16.33 22.26
CA ILE A 270 18.83 16.27 21.80
C ILE A 270 18.81 16.61 20.31
N PHE A 271 18.33 15.65 19.52
CA PHE A 271 18.22 15.74 18.07
C PHE A 271 16.77 15.87 17.59
N PRO A 272 16.54 16.23 16.32
CA PRO A 272 15.20 16.31 15.76
C PRO A 272 14.57 14.92 15.50
N HIS A 273 15.39 13.86 15.46
CA HIS A 273 14.99 12.44 15.40
C HIS A 273 16.13 11.55 15.88
N ARG A 274 15.89 10.23 15.95
CA ARG A 274 16.82 9.23 16.53
C ARG A 274 18.07 8.91 15.70
N ARG A 275 18.09 9.23 14.40
CA ARG A 275 19.13 8.74 13.47
C ARG A 275 20.50 9.42 13.58
N PRO A 276 20.62 10.74 13.81
CA PRO A 276 21.92 11.41 13.91
C PRO A 276 22.81 10.81 15.00
N ARG A 277 22.20 10.22 16.05
CA ARG A 277 22.89 9.41 17.07
C ARG A 277 23.80 8.34 16.47
N ILE A 278 23.29 7.57 15.49
CA ILE A 278 24.02 6.43 14.91
C ILE A 278 25.29 6.93 14.18
N TYR A 279 25.17 8.05 13.45
CA TYR A 279 26.29 8.67 12.76
C TYR A 279 27.31 9.26 13.73
N LEU A 280 26.85 9.92 14.80
CA LEU A 280 27.73 10.44 15.86
C LEU A 280 28.49 9.30 16.56
N HIS A 281 27.81 8.22 16.93
CA HIS A 281 28.43 7.04 17.55
C HIS A 281 29.47 6.41 16.61
N GLN A 282 29.17 6.31 15.31
CA GLN A 282 30.11 5.78 14.33
C GLN A 282 31.34 6.68 14.17
N ALA A 283 31.17 8.01 14.14
CA ALA A 283 32.27 8.96 14.07
C ALA A 283 33.19 8.85 15.29
N LEU A 284 32.61 8.82 16.50
CA LEU A 284 33.34 8.65 17.76
C LEU A 284 34.05 7.29 17.84
N ALA A 285 33.40 6.20 17.42
CA ALA A 285 34.01 4.86 17.42
C ALA A 285 35.26 4.79 16.52
N ARG A 286 35.22 5.44 15.35
CA ARG A 286 36.35 5.50 14.42
C ARG A 286 37.50 6.32 14.96
N SER A 287 37.22 7.43 15.65
CA SER A 287 38.26 8.32 16.15
C SER A 287 38.90 7.85 17.46
N LEU A 288 38.14 7.16 18.33
CA LEU A 288 38.61 6.65 19.62
C LEU A 288 39.29 5.28 19.51
N GLY A 289 38.79 4.38 18.65
CA GLY A 289 39.41 3.07 18.39
C GLY A 289 39.39 2.07 19.57
N ALA A 290 38.80 2.43 20.71
CA ALA A 290 38.57 1.56 21.86
C ALA A 290 37.12 1.70 22.39
N PRO A 291 36.60 0.73 23.18
CA PRO A 291 35.27 0.83 23.77
C PRO A 291 35.10 2.10 24.61
N PHE A 292 33.90 2.71 24.57
CA PHE A 292 33.60 3.93 25.32
C PHE A 292 32.12 4.06 25.69
N LEU A 293 31.83 4.91 26.68
CA LEU A 293 30.47 5.35 27.03
C LEU A 293 30.09 6.55 26.14
N PRO A 294 29.13 6.41 25.21
CA PRO A 294 28.73 7.49 24.30
C PRO A 294 27.86 8.53 25.00
N PRO A 295 27.72 9.74 24.41
CA PRO A 295 26.75 10.73 24.89
C PRO A 295 25.31 10.19 24.83
N ARG A 296 24.48 10.63 25.79
CA ARG A 296 23.06 10.26 25.86
C ARG A 296 22.28 11.02 24.80
N CYS A 297 22.08 10.39 23.66
CA CYS A 297 21.34 10.99 22.55
C CYS A 297 19.87 10.58 22.54
N SER A 298 18.95 11.55 22.51
CA SER A 298 17.51 11.35 22.37
C SER A 298 16.91 12.23 21.28
N SER A 299 15.76 11.87 20.72
CA SER A 299 14.96 12.82 19.94
C SER A 299 14.26 13.81 20.87
N LEU A 300 13.86 14.99 20.36
CA LEU A 300 13.07 15.95 21.14
C LEU A 300 11.77 15.33 21.65
N GLU A 301 11.08 14.55 20.82
CA GLU A 301 9.83 13.86 21.20
C GLU A 301 10.05 12.83 22.31
N ASP A 302 11.06 11.97 22.18
CA ASP A 302 11.39 10.97 23.22
C ASP A 302 11.79 11.65 24.53
N TRP A 303 12.53 12.76 24.43
CA TRP A 303 12.93 13.55 25.59
C TRP A 303 11.71 14.15 26.29
N ILE A 304 10.78 14.77 25.56
CA ILE A 304 9.53 15.32 26.11
C ILE A 304 8.74 14.22 26.81
N LEU A 305 8.49 13.10 26.14
CA LEU A 305 7.76 11.97 26.71
C LEU A 305 8.41 11.49 28.02
N ARG A 306 9.74 11.36 28.03
CA ARG A 306 10.51 10.96 29.22
C ARG A 306 10.36 11.96 30.36
N GLN A 307 10.51 13.25 30.11
CA GLN A 307 10.38 14.25 31.16
C GLN A 307 8.96 14.30 31.72
N THR A 308 7.93 14.20 30.88
CA THR A 308 6.55 14.18 31.37
C THR A 308 6.26 12.95 32.23
N CYS A 309 6.72 11.77 31.81
CA CYS A 309 6.52 10.55 32.59
C CYS A 309 7.21 10.63 33.95
N LEU A 310 8.40 11.25 34.03
CA LEU A 310 9.11 11.44 35.29
C LEU A 310 8.51 12.50 36.20
N ALA A 311 7.78 13.47 35.64
CA ALA A 311 7.15 14.54 36.39
C ALA A 311 5.88 14.10 37.16
N SER A 312 5.27 12.97 36.79
CA SER A 312 4.04 12.44 37.41
C SER A 312 4.27 11.09 38.06
N ASP A 313 3.59 10.81 39.18
CA ASP A 313 3.67 9.49 39.83
C ASP A 313 2.88 8.41 39.07
N ASP A 314 1.75 8.78 38.45
CA ASP A 314 0.97 7.94 37.53
C ASP A 314 0.72 8.74 36.24
N PRO A 315 1.66 8.72 35.28
CA PRO A 315 1.48 9.43 34.03
C PRO A 315 0.33 8.83 33.20
N PRO A 316 -0.46 9.69 32.52
CA PRO A 316 -1.55 9.24 31.67
C PRO A 316 -1.04 8.47 30.46
N ALA A 317 -1.87 7.57 29.92
CA ALA A 317 -1.55 6.90 28.67
C ALA A 317 -1.99 7.72 27.45
N LEU A 318 -1.33 7.50 26.32
CA LEU A 318 -1.67 8.16 25.06
C LEU A 318 -2.99 7.62 24.52
N ALA A 319 -3.96 8.51 24.29
CA ALA A 319 -5.23 8.17 23.66
C ALA A 319 -5.03 7.89 22.17
N THR A 320 -5.52 6.75 21.68
CA THR A 320 -5.47 6.45 20.24
C THR A 320 -6.39 7.40 19.46
N PRO A 321 -6.18 7.60 18.14
CA PRO A 321 -7.08 8.43 17.34
C PRO A 321 -8.56 7.99 17.42
N LEU A 322 -8.82 6.69 17.57
CA LEU A 322 -10.17 6.15 17.75
C LEU A 322 -10.76 6.53 19.11
N ASP A 323 -9.96 6.50 20.18
CA ASP A 323 -10.40 6.93 21.51
C ASP A 323 -10.73 8.41 21.52
N GLN A 324 -9.85 9.22 20.92
CA GLN A 324 -10.08 10.66 20.82
C GLN A 324 -11.37 10.97 20.03
N ALA A 325 -11.58 10.30 18.89
CA ALA A 325 -12.81 10.47 18.11
C ALA A 325 -14.05 9.96 18.85
N TRP A 326 -13.93 8.91 19.66
CA TRP A 326 -15.02 8.41 20.50
C TRP A 326 -15.41 9.42 21.60
N LEU A 327 -14.43 10.00 22.29
CA LEU A 327 -14.70 11.04 23.29
C LEU A 327 -15.40 12.26 22.69
N LEU A 328 -15.02 12.67 21.48
CA LEU A 328 -15.69 13.75 20.76
C LEU A 328 -17.14 13.38 20.36
N HIS A 329 -17.41 12.12 20.10
CA HIS A 329 -18.77 11.63 19.83
C HIS A 329 -19.65 11.70 21.08
N GLU A 330 -19.10 11.34 22.25
CA GLU A 330 -19.78 11.48 23.54
C GLU A 330 -20.09 12.96 23.83
N ILE A 331 -19.12 13.86 23.61
CA ILE A 331 -19.30 15.31 23.79
C ILE A 331 -20.39 15.87 22.85
N ASP A 332 -20.41 15.45 21.58
CA ASP A 332 -21.44 15.88 20.62
C ASP A 332 -22.85 15.44 21.05
N ALA A 333 -22.97 14.27 21.69
CA ALA A 333 -24.24 13.79 22.24
C ALA A 333 -24.67 14.60 23.48
N ASP A 334 -23.75 14.90 24.39
CA ASP A 334 -24.03 15.68 25.60
C ASP A 334 -24.42 17.13 25.28
N LEU A 335 -23.80 17.75 24.27
CA LEU A 335 -24.15 19.09 23.79
C LEU A 335 -25.57 19.15 23.22
N LYS A 336 -26.06 18.06 22.57
CA LYS A 336 -27.46 17.96 22.13
C LYS A 336 -28.43 17.93 23.33
N ASP A 337 -28.08 17.23 24.40
CA ASP A 337 -28.94 17.09 25.58
C ASP A 337 -28.99 18.36 26.46
N GLY A 338 -27.94 19.19 26.42
CA GLY A 338 -27.85 20.48 27.10
C GLY A 338 -28.70 21.61 26.46
N LEU A 339 -28.99 21.52 25.16
CA LEU A 339 -29.84 22.46 24.40
C LEU A 339 -31.35 22.21 24.62
N LYS A 340 -31.76 21.92 25.86
CA LYS A 340 -33.18 21.93 26.30
C LYS A 340 -33.68 23.38 26.44
N GLY A 341 -33.74 24.07 25.31
CA GLY A 341 -34.12 25.46 25.19
C GLY A 341 -34.86 25.76 23.90
N GLY A 342 -35.73 24.85 23.45
CA GLY A 342 -36.74 25.14 22.44
C GLY A 342 -36.33 24.84 21.00
N LEU A 343 -36.38 23.57 20.61
CA LEU A 343 -36.97 23.09 19.35
C LEU A 343 -37.02 21.56 19.45
N LYS A 344 -38.24 21.01 19.47
CA LYS A 344 -38.50 19.57 19.38
C LYS A 344 -38.24 19.17 17.93
N ASP A 345 -37.06 18.65 17.63
CA ASP A 345 -36.88 17.76 16.50
C ASP A 345 -36.32 16.44 17.02
N ASP A 346 -37.09 15.37 16.85
CA ASP A 346 -36.78 13.97 17.18
C ASP A 346 -35.66 13.44 16.26
N GLN A 347 -34.49 14.07 16.26
CA GLN A 347 -33.33 13.60 15.50
C GLN A 347 -32.37 12.85 16.42
N GLU A 348 -32.35 11.51 16.26
CA GLU A 348 -31.43 10.61 16.94
C GLU A 348 -29.97 11.12 16.91
N ALA A 349 -29.18 10.77 17.93
CA ALA A 349 -27.75 11.05 17.96
C ALA A 349 -27.07 10.54 16.67
N THR A 350 -26.13 11.31 16.12
CA THR A 350 -25.42 10.92 14.89
C THR A 350 -24.80 9.54 15.11
N PRO A 351 -25.13 8.51 14.31
CA PRO A 351 -24.58 7.18 14.50
C PRO A 351 -23.05 7.21 14.42
N TRP A 352 -22.38 6.42 15.27
CA TRP A 352 -20.91 6.37 15.39
C TRP A 352 -20.20 6.31 14.03
N HIS A 353 -20.62 5.40 13.14
CA HIS A 353 -20.02 5.22 11.81
C HIS A 353 -20.13 6.46 10.88
N ARG A 354 -21.13 7.33 11.08
CA ARG A 354 -21.28 8.58 10.32
C ARG A 354 -20.46 9.72 10.93
N PHE A 355 -20.29 9.69 12.26
CA PHE A 355 -19.51 10.69 12.98
C PHE A 355 -18.00 10.49 12.83
N LEU A 356 -17.53 9.26 12.91
CA LEU A 356 -16.11 8.90 13.02
C LEU A 356 -15.17 9.58 12.00
N PRO A 357 -15.49 9.68 10.69
CA PRO A 357 -14.63 10.40 9.74
C PRO A 357 -14.42 11.88 10.08
N TRP A 358 -15.43 12.51 10.70
CA TRP A 358 -15.37 13.90 11.16
C TRP A 358 -14.68 14.00 12.51
N GLY A 359 -14.95 13.06 13.42
CA GLY A 359 -14.23 12.92 14.69
C GLY A 359 -12.72 12.87 14.47
N LEU A 360 -12.22 11.96 13.62
CA LEU A 360 -10.78 11.83 13.30
C LEU A 360 -10.15 13.08 12.68
N ARG A 361 -10.94 13.88 11.93
CA ARG A 361 -10.45 15.16 11.39
C ARG A 361 -10.41 16.24 12.45
N LEU A 362 -11.37 16.23 13.37
CA LEU A 362 -11.44 17.19 14.48
C LEU A 362 -10.33 16.91 15.50
N THR A 363 -9.99 15.65 15.77
CA THR A 363 -8.85 15.30 16.64
C THR A 363 -7.54 15.89 16.12
N GLN A 364 -7.33 15.90 14.80
CA GLN A 364 -6.16 16.54 14.19
C GLN A 364 -6.15 18.05 14.40
N VAL A 365 -7.31 18.71 14.28
CA VAL A 365 -7.44 20.16 14.52
C VAL A 365 -7.16 20.50 15.98
N LEU A 366 -7.72 19.73 16.93
CA LEU A 366 -7.48 19.93 18.36
C LEU A 366 -6.02 19.68 18.73
N ASP A 367 -5.39 18.62 18.22
CA ASP A 367 -3.97 18.37 18.46
C ASP A 367 -3.09 19.50 17.90
N GLU A 368 -3.42 20.06 16.74
CA GLU A 368 -2.70 21.20 16.17
C GLU A 368 -2.85 22.48 17.03
N LEU A 369 -4.05 22.78 17.49
CA LEU A 369 -4.34 23.90 18.40
C LEU A 369 -3.59 23.74 19.72
N ASP A 370 -3.59 22.53 20.30
CA ASP A 370 -2.93 22.24 21.55
C ASP A 370 -1.40 22.38 21.44
N ARG A 371 -0.79 21.90 20.33
CA ARG A 371 0.66 22.07 20.08
C ARG A 371 1.05 23.55 20.01
N GLU A 372 0.23 24.36 19.38
CA GLU A 372 0.41 25.81 19.25
C GLU A 372 -0.08 26.61 20.47
N ARG A 373 -0.56 25.93 21.54
CA ARG A 373 -1.08 26.53 22.77
C ARG A 373 -2.20 27.54 22.52
N ILE A 374 -3.12 27.19 21.62
CA ILE A 374 -4.24 28.03 21.23
C ILE A 374 -5.52 27.51 21.88
N THR A 375 -6.17 28.37 22.66
CA THR A 375 -7.55 28.15 23.09
C THR A 375 -8.48 28.53 21.94
N ALA A 376 -9.22 27.56 21.43
CA ALA A 376 -10.15 27.77 20.33
C ALA A 376 -11.23 28.78 20.71
N ARG A 377 -11.60 29.62 19.74
CA ARG A 377 -12.75 30.51 19.83
C ARG A 377 -13.94 29.87 19.11
N ALA A 378 -15.14 30.21 19.57
CA ALA A 378 -16.36 29.89 18.84
C ALA A 378 -16.32 30.52 17.44
N LEU A 379 -16.82 29.81 16.44
CA LEU A 379 -16.90 30.28 15.05
C LEU A 379 -18.34 30.72 14.77
N ASP A 380 -18.54 32.02 14.56
CA ASP A 380 -19.87 32.61 14.33
C ASP A 380 -20.55 32.03 13.07
N HIS A 381 -19.76 31.67 12.05
CA HIS A 381 -20.22 31.14 10.77
C HIS A 381 -19.33 29.95 10.33
N PRO A 382 -19.65 28.71 10.74
CA PRO A 382 -18.99 27.52 10.20
C PRO A 382 -19.32 27.37 8.70
N PRO A 383 -18.46 26.70 7.90
CA PRO A 383 -18.72 26.51 6.47
C PRO A 383 -20.04 25.78 6.17
N ASP A 384 -20.83 26.31 5.23
CA ASP A 384 -22.20 25.84 4.90
C ASP A 384 -22.24 24.39 4.36
N ASP A 385 -21.16 23.91 3.73
CA ASP A 385 -21.07 22.59 3.09
C ASP A 385 -20.78 21.44 4.07
N LEU A 386 -20.65 21.72 5.37
CA LEU A 386 -20.35 20.71 6.38
C LEU A 386 -21.61 19.99 6.87
N PRO A 387 -21.52 18.69 7.21
CA PRO A 387 -22.61 18.03 7.91
C PRO A 387 -22.88 18.68 9.27
N GLU A 388 -24.14 18.66 9.69
CA GLU A 388 -24.63 19.39 10.87
C GLU A 388 -23.82 19.12 12.16
N ALA A 389 -23.42 17.86 12.41
CA ALA A 389 -22.60 17.50 13.56
C ALA A 389 -21.21 18.18 13.52
N ALA A 390 -20.58 18.25 12.34
CA ALA A 390 -19.30 18.92 12.16
C ALA A 390 -19.45 20.45 12.29
N ALA A 391 -20.50 21.04 11.72
CA ALA A 391 -20.77 22.46 11.81
C ALA A 391 -21.01 22.90 13.27
N ARG A 392 -21.79 22.14 14.05
CA ARG A 392 -22.05 22.40 15.46
C ARG A 392 -20.77 22.35 16.31
N LEU A 393 -19.94 21.32 16.13
CA LEU A 393 -18.68 21.19 16.87
C LEU A 393 -17.71 22.35 16.56
N LEU A 394 -17.75 22.89 15.34
CA LEU A 394 -16.97 24.08 14.99
C LEU A 394 -17.56 25.37 15.56
N ALA A 395 -18.89 25.50 15.61
CA ALA A 395 -19.55 26.66 16.19
C ALA A 395 -19.12 26.86 17.66
N ASP A 396 -19.08 25.77 18.44
CA ASP A 396 -18.70 25.78 19.86
C ASP A 396 -17.28 25.23 20.12
N LEU A 397 -16.35 25.36 19.17
CA LEU A 397 -15.03 24.71 19.20
C LEU A 397 -14.26 24.91 20.52
N GLY A 398 -14.37 26.09 21.14
CA GLY A 398 -13.74 26.37 22.44
C GLY A 398 -14.32 25.55 23.60
N ALA A 399 -15.65 25.38 23.64
CA ALA A 399 -16.31 24.54 24.65
C ALA A 399 -16.01 23.05 24.40
N VAL A 400 -15.99 22.64 23.13
CA VAL A 400 -15.62 21.27 22.71
C VAL A 400 -14.19 20.94 23.14
N GLN A 401 -13.23 21.84 22.89
CA GLN A 401 -11.83 21.64 23.30
C GLN A 401 -11.72 21.48 24.84
N ALA A 402 -12.41 22.33 25.60
CA ALA A 402 -12.39 22.24 27.06
C ALA A 402 -13.01 20.93 27.58
N ALA A 403 -14.18 20.54 27.07
CA ALA A 403 -14.83 19.28 27.42
C ALA A 403 -13.98 18.07 27.01
N PHE A 404 -13.29 18.14 25.87
CA PHE A 404 -12.37 17.10 25.40
C PHE A 404 -11.20 16.91 26.36
N HIS A 405 -10.57 17.99 26.82
CA HIS A 405 -9.50 17.92 27.81
C HIS A 405 -9.98 17.39 29.17
N GLU A 406 -11.19 17.76 29.60
CA GLU A 406 -11.80 17.23 30.83
C GLU A 406 -12.06 15.71 30.74
N GLN A 407 -12.62 15.25 29.61
CA GLN A 407 -12.88 13.83 29.35
C GLN A 407 -11.60 12.99 29.29
N LEU A 408 -10.52 13.53 28.71
CA LEU A 408 -9.19 12.91 28.71
C LEU A 408 -8.64 12.78 30.13
N ALA A 409 -8.69 13.86 30.92
CA ALA A 409 -8.22 13.86 32.30
C ALA A 409 -9.00 12.87 33.18
N ALA A 410 -10.34 12.82 33.05
CA ALA A 410 -11.20 11.92 33.80
C ALA A 410 -10.89 10.42 33.58
N ARG A 411 -10.35 10.07 32.40
CA ARG A 411 -9.97 8.69 32.03
C ARG A 411 -8.48 8.41 32.18
N ASN A 412 -7.70 9.34 32.75
CA ASN A 412 -6.24 9.28 32.83
C ASN A 412 -5.57 9.08 31.45
N LEU A 413 -6.08 9.78 30.44
CA LEU A 413 -5.56 9.78 29.07
C LEU A 413 -4.97 11.15 28.71
N ALA A 414 -4.09 11.17 27.72
CA ALA A 414 -3.51 12.38 27.14
C ALA A 414 -3.28 12.22 25.63
N THR A 415 -3.20 13.34 24.94
CA THR A 415 -2.66 13.44 23.56
C THR A 415 -1.17 13.79 23.64
N PRO A 416 -0.38 13.57 22.56
CA PRO A 416 1.02 14.01 22.53
C PRO A 416 1.18 15.50 22.88
N ALA A 417 0.29 16.36 22.36
CA ALA A 417 0.30 17.79 22.63
C ALA A 417 0.02 18.13 24.10
N THR A 418 -1.05 17.58 24.67
CA THR A 418 -1.42 17.83 26.08
C THR A 418 -0.42 17.21 27.05
N LEU A 419 0.24 16.11 26.67
CA LEU A 419 1.30 15.48 27.45
C LEU A 419 2.55 16.37 27.51
N ALA A 420 2.96 16.97 26.39
CA ALA A 420 4.06 17.93 26.36
C ALA A 420 3.77 19.19 27.19
N ALA A 421 2.52 19.66 27.21
CA ALA A 421 2.10 20.83 27.98
C ALA A 421 2.12 20.62 29.51
N ARG A 422 2.15 19.37 30.00
CA ARG A 422 2.17 19.05 31.44
C ARG A 422 3.53 19.26 32.11
N ILE A 423 4.62 19.44 31.36
CA ILE A 423 5.95 19.67 31.92
C ILE A 423 6.00 21.11 32.48
N PRO A 424 6.12 21.32 33.81
CA PRO A 424 6.27 22.66 34.34
C PRO A 424 7.67 23.18 33.99
N PRO A 425 7.80 24.35 33.32
CA PRO A 425 9.10 24.91 32.94
C PRO A 425 10.06 25.06 34.13
N GLU A 426 9.50 25.37 35.30
CA GLU A 426 10.22 25.56 36.56
C GLU A 426 10.92 24.29 37.08
N ARG A 427 10.42 23.10 36.73
CA ARG A 427 11.08 21.83 37.08
C ARG A 427 12.38 21.65 36.31
N LEU A 428 12.44 22.08 35.05
CA LEU A 428 13.65 21.95 34.24
C LEU A 428 14.82 22.73 34.87
N HIS A 429 14.55 23.87 35.51
CA HIS A 429 15.56 24.63 36.24
C HIS A 429 16.00 23.99 37.56
N ARG A 430 15.18 23.13 38.19
CA ARG A 430 15.47 22.46 39.48
C ARG A 430 15.99 21.03 39.35
N ASP A 431 15.53 20.30 38.33
CA ASP A 431 15.91 18.91 38.02
C ASP A 431 17.20 18.83 37.18
N HIS A 432 17.93 19.94 37.01
CA HIS A 432 19.39 19.90 36.88
C HIS A 432 19.99 19.37 38.19
N SER A 433 19.69 18.11 38.48
CA SER A 433 20.41 17.33 39.47
C SER A 433 21.90 17.48 39.15
N PRO A 434 22.76 17.67 40.15
CA PRO A 434 24.22 17.66 40.01
C PRO A 434 24.75 16.26 39.64
N LEU A 435 24.01 15.51 38.81
CA LEU A 435 24.33 14.21 38.21
C LEU A 435 24.21 14.24 36.67
N HIS A 436 23.74 15.34 36.05
CA HIS A 436 23.63 15.46 34.59
C HIS A 436 24.61 16.52 34.07
N GLY A 437 25.44 16.14 33.09
CA GLY A 437 26.44 17.00 32.45
C GLY A 437 25.84 17.97 31.42
N PRO A 438 26.67 18.56 30.54
CA PRO A 438 26.21 19.58 29.58
C PRO A 438 25.17 19.03 28.60
N THR A 439 24.24 19.89 28.18
CA THR A 439 23.13 19.56 27.26
C THR A 439 23.27 20.32 25.94
N TYR A 440 23.16 19.61 24.82
CA TYR A 440 23.24 20.16 23.47
C TYR A 440 21.94 19.91 22.71
N LEU A 441 21.45 20.94 22.01
CA LEU A 441 20.23 20.89 21.19
C LEU A 441 20.63 21.19 19.74
N CYS A 442 20.64 20.17 18.88
CA CYS A 442 21.20 20.28 17.53
C CYS A 442 20.14 20.10 16.45
N GLY A 443 20.06 21.04 15.49
CA GLY A 443 19.27 20.86 14.24
C GLY A 443 17.78 21.10 14.34
N LEU A 444 17.30 21.68 15.44
CA LEU A 444 15.89 22.04 15.62
C LEU A 444 15.53 23.25 14.72
N PHE A 445 14.48 23.12 13.91
CA PHE A 445 14.11 24.14 12.90
C PHE A 445 12.72 24.75 13.12
N ALA A 446 11.67 23.94 12.97
CA ALA A 446 10.28 24.40 13.02
C ALA A 446 9.58 23.92 14.29
N LEU A 447 9.95 24.56 15.41
CA LEU A 447 9.35 24.26 16.71
C LEU A 447 7.91 24.79 16.78
N THR A 448 7.01 23.97 17.32
CA THR A 448 5.70 24.39 17.82
C THR A 448 5.88 25.29 19.04
N ARG A 449 4.84 26.03 19.47
CA ARG A 449 4.95 26.89 20.66
C ARG A 449 5.28 26.08 21.92
N THR A 450 4.66 24.90 22.06
CA THR A 450 4.94 24.01 23.20
C THR A 450 6.39 23.55 23.23
N GLU A 451 6.95 23.15 22.10
CA GLU A 451 8.36 22.77 22.02
C GLU A 451 9.29 23.97 22.23
N ALA A 452 8.95 25.12 21.67
CA ALA A 452 9.74 26.35 21.78
C ALA A 452 9.90 26.81 23.24
N ASP A 453 8.84 26.71 24.04
CA ASP A 453 8.90 27.07 25.47
C ASP A 453 9.79 26.10 26.27
N LEU A 454 9.77 24.81 25.95
CA LEU A 454 10.64 23.81 26.57
C LEU A 454 12.12 24.01 26.16
N VAL A 455 12.37 24.23 24.87
CA VAL A 455 13.71 24.51 24.33
C VAL A 455 14.28 25.80 24.94
N GLN A 456 13.46 26.84 25.09
CA GLN A 456 13.88 28.08 25.72
C GLN A 456 14.19 27.90 27.21
N SER A 457 13.40 27.08 27.92
CA SER A 457 13.65 26.77 29.34
C SER A 457 14.99 26.04 29.51
N LEU A 458 15.29 25.07 28.63
CA LEU A 458 16.60 24.40 28.59
C LEU A 458 17.75 25.35 28.30
N ARG A 459 17.58 26.27 27.33
CA ARG A 459 18.59 27.27 27.01
C ARG A 459 18.88 28.19 28.20
N GLN A 460 17.83 28.61 28.92
CA GLN A 460 17.97 29.42 30.14
C GLN A 460 18.65 28.66 31.28
N ALA A 461 18.60 27.34 31.25
CA ALA A 461 19.26 26.47 32.21
C ALA A 461 20.67 26.02 31.78
N GLY A 462 21.23 26.62 30.73
CA GLY A 462 22.61 26.40 30.29
C GLY A 462 22.79 25.45 29.10
N ALA A 463 21.70 25.02 28.42
CA ALA A 463 21.84 24.19 27.22
C ALA A 463 22.35 24.99 26.00
N GLU A 464 23.26 24.40 25.23
CA GLU A 464 23.81 24.98 24.01
C GLU A 464 22.94 24.63 22.79
N LEU A 465 22.56 25.64 22.01
CA LEU A 465 21.65 25.50 20.86
C LEU A 465 22.41 25.68 19.53
N TRP A 466 22.32 24.69 18.64
CA TRP A 466 23.03 24.65 17.37
C TRP A 466 22.03 24.62 16.21
N TRP A 467 22.00 25.69 15.43
CA TRP A 467 21.17 25.84 14.23
C TRP A 467 22.01 25.75 12.96
N GLN A 468 21.35 25.40 11.86
CA GLN A 468 21.99 25.35 10.55
C GLN A 468 21.22 26.26 9.59
N ALA A 469 21.81 27.37 9.18
CA ALA A 469 21.17 28.37 8.32
C ALA A 469 22.22 29.28 7.68
N ASP A 470 21.88 29.86 6.53
CA ASP A 470 22.63 30.98 5.94
C ASP A 470 21.89 32.31 6.17
N GLN A 471 22.50 33.43 5.77
CA GLN A 471 21.87 34.76 5.88
C GLN A 471 21.00 35.12 4.67
N PRO A 472 19.80 35.72 4.87
CA PRO A 472 19.13 35.95 6.16
C PRO A 472 18.55 34.66 6.76
N LEU A 473 18.34 34.62 8.09
CA LEU A 473 17.75 33.44 8.74
C LEU A 473 16.39 33.10 8.11
N PRO A 474 16.11 31.80 7.90
CA PRO A 474 14.78 31.34 7.55
C PRO A 474 13.74 31.79 8.59
N GLU A 475 12.55 32.18 8.14
CA GLU A 475 11.54 32.76 9.04
C GLU A 475 11.18 31.94 10.30
N PRO A 476 11.18 30.57 10.34
CA PRO A 476 10.83 29.86 11.57
C PRO A 476 11.90 30.04 12.65
N LEU A 477 13.18 30.05 12.24
CA LEU A 477 14.30 30.35 13.14
C LEU A 477 14.32 31.83 13.51
N GLN A 478 14.09 32.73 12.54
CA GLN A 478 14.03 34.17 12.79
C GLN A 478 12.92 34.53 13.80
N ARG A 479 11.76 33.88 13.71
CA ARG A 479 10.65 34.05 14.65
C ARG A 479 11.10 33.78 16.08
N TRP A 480 11.78 32.67 16.31
CA TRP A 480 12.24 32.27 17.63
C TRP A 480 13.44 33.08 18.12
N ALA A 481 14.41 33.39 17.25
CA ALA A 481 15.52 34.28 17.57
C ALA A 481 15.01 35.64 18.08
N SER A 482 14.02 36.23 17.38
CA SER A 482 13.38 37.48 17.77
C SER A 482 12.57 37.35 19.07
N ALA A 483 11.77 36.29 19.21
CA ALA A 483 10.92 36.07 20.40
C ALA A 483 11.75 35.86 21.67
N TRP A 484 12.86 35.11 21.58
CA TRP A 484 13.75 34.82 22.70
C TRP A 484 14.79 35.91 22.95
N LYS A 485 14.87 36.92 22.07
CA LYS A 485 15.92 37.95 22.05
C LYS A 485 17.31 37.30 22.15
N ALA A 486 17.52 36.25 21.37
CA ALA A 486 18.72 35.43 21.46
C ALA A 486 19.87 36.06 20.68
N ASP A 487 21.05 36.09 21.29
CA ASP A 487 22.30 36.41 20.59
C ASP A 487 22.67 35.26 19.66
N LEU A 488 23.10 35.59 18.44
CA LEU A 488 23.47 34.62 17.40
C LEU A 488 24.98 34.69 17.15
N ASP A 489 25.66 33.57 17.32
CA ASP A 489 27.07 33.40 16.97
C ASP A 489 27.18 32.66 15.64
N TRP A 490 27.66 33.35 14.61
CA TRP A 490 27.73 32.79 13.27
C TRP A 490 29.10 32.20 13.00
N GLU A 491 29.15 30.87 12.92
CA GLU A 491 30.36 30.15 12.54
C GLU A 491 30.37 30.01 11.01
N PHE A 492 30.88 31.04 10.32
CA PHE A 492 31.19 30.99 8.89
C PHE A 492 32.56 30.35 8.67
N ALA A 493 32.72 29.60 7.57
CA ALA A 493 34.04 29.17 7.11
C ALA A 493 34.98 30.39 6.93
N PRO A 494 36.31 30.23 7.08
CA PRO A 494 37.25 31.35 6.99
C PRO A 494 37.13 32.06 5.64
N SER A 495 37.30 33.38 5.65
CA SER A 495 37.54 34.14 4.42
C SER A 495 38.83 33.66 3.75
N ASP A 496 38.97 33.88 2.44
CA ASP A 496 40.09 33.47 1.57
C ASP A 496 41.52 33.92 2.01
N GLN A 497 41.71 34.40 3.24
CA GLN A 497 42.99 34.88 3.77
C GLN A 497 43.60 33.98 4.87
N ASP A 498 42.88 32.98 5.39
CA ASP A 498 43.41 32.03 6.38
C ASP A 498 43.73 30.67 5.74
N GLU A 499 44.86 30.61 5.03
CA GLU A 499 45.48 29.34 4.62
C GLU A 499 46.03 28.60 5.86
N GLY A 500 45.18 27.80 6.51
CA GLY A 500 45.65 26.75 7.40
C GLY A 500 44.89 26.58 8.71
N GLN A 501 43.60 26.21 8.64
CA GLN A 501 42.92 25.25 9.53
C GLN A 501 41.44 25.22 9.15
N SER A 502 41.06 24.30 8.25
CA SER A 502 39.65 24.08 7.88
C SER A 502 38.99 23.23 8.97
N LEU A 503 38.31 23.88 9.92
CA LEU A 503 37.48 23.21 10.94
C LEU A 503 36.16 22.77 10.30
N GLY A 504 35.89 21.46 10.31
CA GLY A 504 34.57 20.89 9.98
C GLY A 504 34.20 20.77 8.49
N GLN A 505 35.12 20.99 7.55
CA GLN A 505 34.85 20.61 6.16
C GLN A 505 34.98 19.09 5.97
N PRO A 506 34.01 18.43 5.32
CA PRO A 506 34.16 17.06 4.85
C PRO A 506 35.44 16.97 4.00
N GLN A 507 36.42 16.18 4.44
CA GLN A 507 37.67 16.01 3.71
C GLN A 507 37.39 15.46 2.30
N GLY A 508 37.58 16.30 1.27
CA GLY A 508 37.50 15.90 -0.14
C GLY A 508 36.20 16.24 -0.90
N LEU A 509 35.22 16.93 -0.31
CA LEU A 509 34.05 17.38 -1.07
C LEU A 509 34.36 18.67 -1.86
N ALA A 510 34.30 18.56 -3.18
CA ALA A 510 34.34 19.72 -4.06
C ALA A 510 33.11 20.61 -3.78
N GLN A 511 33.33 21.82 -3.29
CA GLN A 511 32.26 22.80 -3.11
C GLN A 511 31.57 23.08 -4.45
N GLY A 512 30.23 22.98 -4.48
CA GLY A 512 29.40 23.72 -5.44
C GLY A 512 29.28 23.16 -6.87
N LEU A 513 29.12 21.84 -7.06
CA LEU A 513 28.61 21.36 -8.35
C LEU A 513 27.12 21.68 -8.48
N ALA A 514 26.74 22.28 -9.61
CA ALA A 514 25.34 22.54 -9.92
C ALA A 514 24.55 21.22 -9.98
N PRO A 515 23.30 21.18 -9.48
CA PRO A 515 22.46 19.99 -9.55
C PRO A 515 22.28 19.51 -10.99
N THR A 516 22.29 18.20 -11.18
CA THR A 516 21.94 17.57 -12.46
C THR A 516 20.45 17.34 -12.51
N PHE A 517 19.81 17.81 -13.58
CA PHE A 517 18.37 17.70 -13.78
C PHE A 517 18.08 16.55 -14.75
N ILE A 518 17.32 15.55 -14.31
CA ILE A 518 16.89 14.42 -15.13
C ILE A 518 15.37 14.47 -15.32
N LEU A 519 14.93 14.30 -16.56
CA LEU A 519 13.53 14.29 -16.94
C LEU A 519 13.17 13.01 -17.68
N ALA A 520 12.32 12.19 -17.07
CA ALA A 520 11.85 10.92 -17.60
C ALA A 520 10.40 10.98 -18.10
N HIS A 521 10.00 10.01 -18.93
CA HIS A 521 8.62 9.88 -19.41
C HIS A 521 7.69 9.20 -18.39
N ASP A 522 8.20 8.19 -17.68
CA ASP A 522 7.48 7.44 -16.64
C ASP A 522 8.46 7.00 -15.53
N LEU A 523 7.91 6.43 -14.45
CA LEU A 523 8.69 5.95 -13.32
C LEU A 523 9.68 4.84 -13.73
N HIS A 524 9.32 4.00 -14.70
CA HIS A 524 10.22 2.93 -15.14
C HIS A 524 11.48 3.49 -15.83
N SER A 525 11.31 4.50 -16.69
CA SER A 525 12.40 5.21 -17.35
C SER A 525 13.29 5.93 -16.33
N GLU A 526 12.68 6.54 -15.31
CA GLU A 526 13.40 7.17 -14.20
C GLU A 526 14.29 6.16 -13.46
N LEU A 527 13.72 5.03 -13.05
CA LEU A 527 14.43 3.99 -12.31
C LEU A 527 15.48 3.26 -13.15
N ARG A 528 15.24 3.07 -14.45
CA ARG A 528 16.26 2.54 -15.37
C ARG A 528 17.46 3.48 -15.46
N ARG A 529 17.21 4.79 -15.61
CA ARG A 529 18.30 5.78 -15.63
C ARG A 529 19.04 5.83 -14.30
N LEU A 530 18.32 5.74 -13.17
CA LEU A 530 18.93 5.59 -11.86
C LEU A 530 19.87 4.37 -11.80
N ALA A 531 19.44 3.22 -12.31
CA ALA A 531 20.25 2.00 -12.34
C ALA A 531 21.52 2.16 -13.18
N GLU A 532 21.41 2.78 -14.36
CA GLU A 532 22.54 3.08 -15.24
C GLU A 532 23.55 4.04 -14.57
N ASP A 533 23.03 5.08 -13.92
CA ASP A 533 23.85 6.04 -13.17
C ASP A 533 24.52 5.37 -11.96
N ALA A 534 23.77 4.59 -11.19
CA ALA A 534 24.22 3.85 -10.02
C ALA A 534 25.34 2.85 -10.31
N ALA A 535 25.35 2.25 -11.51
CA ALA A 535 26.40 1.34 -11.95
C ALA A 535 27.77 2.02 -12.06
N SER A 536 27.81 3.34 -12.21
CA SER A 536 29.06 4.11 -12.31
C SER A 536 29.66 4.52 -10.96
N TRP A 537 28.90 4.42 -9.87
CA TRP A 537 29.30 4.92 -8.55
C TRP A 537 30.13 3.91 -7.75
N GLY A 538 31.03 4.42 -6.91
CA GLY A 538 31.92 3.62 -6.05
C GLY A 538 31.17 2.81 -4.99
N GLN A 539 31.82 1.83 -4.35
CA GLN A 539 31.23 1.12 -3.19
C GLN A 539 31.40 1.93 -1.88
N GLU A 540 32.45 2.74 -1.77
CA GLU A 540 32.76 3.56 -0.59
C GLU A 540 32.07 4.94 -0.60
N GLU A 541 31.52 5.38 -1.74
CA GLU A 541 30.81 6.67 -1.84
C GLU A 541 29.54 6.63 -0.99
N LYS A 542 29.36 7.64 -0.13
CA LYS A 542 28.15 7.80 0.68
C LYS A 542 27.02 8.34 -0.19
N VAL A 543 26.11 7.47 -0.61
CA VAL A 543 25.01 7.79 -1.50
C VAL A 543 23.70 7.80 -0.72
N ALA A 544 22.94 8.89 -0.81
CA ALA A 544 21.57 8.97 -0.31
C ALA A 544 20.55 9.00 -1.46
N VAL A 545 19.65 8.02 -1.47
CA VAL A 545 18.46 7.99 -2.34
C VAL A 545 17.26 8.45 -1.52
N ILE A 546 16.79 9.66 -1.81
CA ILE A 546 15.66 10.30 -1.14
C ILE A 546 14.37 9.96 -1.88
N LEU A 547 13.45 9.33 -1.15
CA LEU A 547 12.12 8.96 -1.62
C LEU A 547 11.07 9.86 -0.92
N PRO A 548 10.49 10.84 -1.62
CA PRO A 548 9.39 11.64 -1.05
C PRO A 548 8.13 10.79 -0.76
N ASP A 549 7.90 9.74 -1.56
CA ASP A 549 6.83 8.77 -1.35
C ASP A 549 7.40 7.38 -1.00
N PRO A 550 7.15 6.87 0.22
CA PRO A 550 7.53 5.51 0.63
C PRO A 550 6.99 4.39 -0.26
N ALA A 551 5.90 4.62 -1.01
CA ALA A 551 5.35 3.62 -1.94
C ALA A 551 6.36 3.21 -3.04
N LEU A 552 7.35 4.04 -3.31
CA LEU A 552 8.39 3.82 -4.32
C LEU A 552 9.52 2.90 -3.84
N LEU A 553 9.53 2.53 -2.55
CA LEU A 553 10.62 1.74 -1.98
C LEU A 553 10.86 0.43 -2.73
N ARG A 554 9.80 -0.36 -2.96
CA ARG A 554 9.89 -1.65 -3.65
C ARG A 554 10.44 -1.52 -5.08
N PRO A 555 9.89 -0.66 -5.96
CA PRO A 555 10.40 -0.55 -7.31
C PRO A 555 11.83 0.04 -7.35
N VAL A 556 12.19 0.96 -6.45
CA VAL A 556 13.56 1.50 -6.36
C VAL A 556 14.55 0.41 -6.00
N LEU A 557 14.30 -0.35 -4.94
CA LEU A 557 15.19 -1.44 -4.51
C LEU A 557 15.38 -2.51 -5.59
N ALA A 558 14.36 -2.75 -6.44
CA ALA A 558 14.46 -3.70 -7.54
C ALA A 558 15.36 -3.23 -8.71
N HIS A 559 15.66 -1.94 -8.80
CA HIS A 559 16.50 -1.35 -9.86
C HIS A 559 17.90 -0.94 -9.36
N LEU A 560 18.12 -0.87 -8.05
CA LEU A 560 19.45 -0.60 -7.52
C LEU A 560 20.43 -1.75 -7.80
N PRO A 561 21.74 -1.48 -7.98
CA PRO A 561 22.71 -2.52 -8.30
C PRO A 561 22.80 -3.59 -7.20
N MET A 562 22.77 -4.86 -7.61
CA MET A 562 22.75 -6.02 -6.69
C MET A 562 24.07 -6.24 -5.92
N ASP A 563 25.16 -5.61 -6.35
CA ASP A 563 26.48 -5.71 -5.70
C ASP A 563 26.67 -4.74 -4.53
N LYS A 564 25.71 -3.82 -4.28
CA LYS A 564 25.81 -2.78 -3.25
C LYS A 564 24.95 -3.15 -2.03
N GLU A 565 25.50 -3.02 -0.82
CA GLU A 565 24.73 -3.15 0.41
C GLU A 565 23.93 -1.87 0.69
N VAL A 566 22.61 -1.97 0.71
CA VAL A 566 21.69 -0.83 0.85
C VAL A 566 21.00 -0.86 2.22
N ASN A 567 21.10 0.25 2.95
CA ASN A 567 20.37 0.46 4.19
C ASN A 567 19.06 1.22 3.93
N VAL A 568 17.94 0.71 4.44
CA VAL A 568 16.62 1.32 4.28
C VAL A 568 16.13 1.80 5.63
N THR A 569 15.64 3.04 5.67
CA THR A 569 15.28 3.69 6.93
C THR A 569 13.92 4.36 6.93
N LEU A 570 13.28 4.44 5.77
CA LEU A 570 11.89 4.87 5.68
C LEU A 570 10.96 3.68 5.97
N GLY A 571 9.94 3.90 6.78
CA GLY A 571 8.95 2.86 7.07
C GLY A 571 8.05 2.58 5.87
N LEU A 572 7.74 1.31 5.61
CA LEU A 572 6.80 0.93 4.54
C LEU A 572 5.38 0.94 5.11
N PRO A 573 4.41 1.66 4.52
CA PRO A 573 3.02 1.59 4.97
C PRO A 573 2.52 0.14 5.01
N LEU A 574 1.94 -0.27 6.13
CA LEU A 574 1.48 -1.65 6.33
C LEU A 574 0.44 -2.04 5.27
N GLU A 575 -0.43 -1.10 4.88
CA GLU A 575 -1.40 -1.25 3.79
C GLU A 575 -0.77 -1.64 2.43
N ARG A 576 0.52 -1.35 2.19
CA ARG A 576 1.24 -1.66 0.95
C ARG A 576 1.97 -3.01 0.98
N SER A 577 1.93 -3.71 2.11
CA SER A 577 2.42 -5.10 2.20
C SER A 577 1.49 -6.07 1.44
N ALA A 578 1.94 -7.30 1.18
CA ALA A 578 1.09 -8.33 0.62
C ALA A 578 -0.03 -8.71 1.60
N LEU A 579 0.24 -8.68 2.91
CA LEU A 579 -0.79 -8.79 3.94
C LEU A 579 -1.80 -7.63 3.87
N GLY A 580 -1.32 -6.40 3.72
CA GLY A 580 -2.17 -5.21 3.52
C GLY A 580 -3.08 -5.35 2.30
N LEU A 581 -2.55 -5.80 1.16
CA LEU A 581 -3.35 -6.05 -0.03
C LEU A 581 -4.44 -7.13 0.19
N LEU A 582 -4.14 -8.19 0.94
CA LEU A 582 -5.13 -9.21 1.30
C LEU A 582 -6.29 -8.61 2.11
N LEU A 583 -5.96 -7.82 3.14
CA LEU A 583 -6.94 -7.15 3.99
C LEU A 583 -7.74 -6.07 3.22
N HIS A 584 -7.11 -5.43 2.23
CA HIS A 584 -7.78 -4.50 1.34
C HIS A 584 -8.84 -5.19 0.48
N THR A 585 -8.52 -6.36 -0.06
CA THR A 585 -9.47 -7.14 -0.86
C THR A 585 -10.68 -7.54 -0.02
N LEU A 586 -10.49 -7.96 1.24
CA LEU A 586 -11.59 -8.22 2.17
C LEU A 586 -12.43 -6.96 2.46
N THR A 587 -11.76 -5.82 2.65
CA THR A 587 -12.44 -4.51 2.83
C THR A 587 -13.31 -4.16 1.62
N ARG A 588 -12.79 -4.38 0.40
CA ARG A 588 -13.53 -4.16 -0.85
C ARG A 588 -14.75 -5.09 -0.95
N MET A 589 -14.56 -6.37 -0.68
CA MET A 589 -15.65 -7.37 -0.72
C MET A 589 -16.77 -7.04 0.27
N ALA A 590 -16.43 -6.68 1.52
CA ALA A 590 -17.41 -6.31 2.54
C ALA A 590 -18.20 -5.04 2.17
N ARG A 591 -17.58 -4.11 1.44
CA ARG A 591 -18.26 -2.91 0.93
C ARG A 591 -19.22 -3.24 -0.21
N ASP A 592 -18.81 -4.13 -1.11
CA ASP A 592 -19.54 -4.43 -2.33
C ASP A 592 -20.76 -5.34 -2.07
N GLU A 593 -20.72 -6.25 -1.10
CA GLU A 593 -21.90 -7.06 -0.71
C GLU A 593 -23.09 -6.18 -0.29
N ARG A 594 -22.84 -5.12 0.50
CA ARG A 594 -23.87 -4.19 0.97
C ARG A 594 -24.54 -3.40 -0.15
N LEU A 595 -23.78 -3.00 -1.18
CA LEU A 595 -24.29 -2.17 -2.26
C LEU A 595 -25.18 -2.95 -3.23
N THR A 596 -25.10 -4.28 -3.22
CA THR A 596 -25.49 -5.10 -4.37
C THR A 596 -26.47 -6.20 -4.02
N GLY A 597 -26.51 -6.65 -2.76
CA GLY A 597 -27.38 -7.75 -2.31
C GLY A 597 -27.06 -9.10 -2.97
N VAL A 598 -25.95 -9.17 -3.71
CA VAL A 598 -25.39 -10.36 -4.36
C VAL A 598 -23.99 -10.51 -3.78
N GLY A 599 -23.58 -11.72 -3.42
CA GLY A 599 -22.28 -11.98 -2.79
C GLY A 599 -21.07 -11.52 -3.62
N PRO A 600 -19.83 -11.73 -3.14
CA PRO A 600 -18.63 -11.23 -3.81
C PRO A 600 -18.46 -11.75 -5.25
N ALA A 601 -17.84 -10.95 -6.12
CA ALA A 601 -17.60 -11.37 -7.50
C ALA A 601 -16.54 -12.50 -7.55
N SER A 602 -16.64 -13.37 -8.55
CA SER A 602 -15.66 -14.46 -8.77
C SER A 602 -14.23 -13.91 -8.92
N ARG A 603 -14.09 -12.67 -9.40
CA ARG A 603 -12.82 -11.95 -9.49
C ARG A 603 -12.23 -11.60 -8.14
N ASP A 604 -13.03 -11.20 -7.16
CA ASP A 604 -12.55 -10.82 -5.84
C ASP A 604 -11.92 -12.02 -5.12
N TYR A 605 -12.54 -13.20 -5.24
CA TYR A 605 -11.94 -14.43 -4.77
C TYR A 605 -10.63 -14.74 -5.50
N LEU A 606 -10.58 -14.60 -6.83
CA LEU A 606 -9.32 -14.78 -7.58
C LEU A 606 -8.21 -13.82 -7.13
N ASP A 607 -8.54 -12.59 -6.74
CA ASP A 607 -7.57 -11.63 -6.21
C ASP A 607 -7.06 -12.09 -4.83
N LEU A 608 -7.92 -12.60 -3.95
CA LEU A 608 -7.51 -13.23 -2.69
C LEU A 608 -6.57 -14.42 -2.94
N TRP A 609 -6.88 -15.31 -3.89
CA TRP A 609 -6.06 -16.49 -4.21
C TRP A 609 -4.75 -16.17 -4.92
N GLN A 610 -4.67 -15.04 -5.61
CA GLN A 610 -3.42 -14.55 -6.22
C GLN A 610 -2.47 -13.94 -5.19
N ASN A 611 -2.99 -13.52 -4.03
CA ASN A 611 -2.19 -12.92 -2.99
C ASN A 611 -1.06 -13.88 -2.54
N PRO A 612 0.19 -13.40 -2.36
CA PRO A 612 1.31 -14.25 -1.95
C PRO A 612 1.06 -15.09 -0.69
N TRP A 613 0.30 -14.60 0.29
CA TRP A 613 -0.02 -15.35 1.51
C TRP A 613 -0.91 -16.57 1.24
N VAL A 614 -1.93 -16.39 0.41
CA VAL A 614 -2.91 -17.44 0.10
C VAL A 614 -2.40 -18.37 -0.99
N ARG A 615 -1.76 -17.83 -2.04
CA ARG A 615 -1.25 -18.58 -3.20
C ARG A 615 -0.31 -19.71 -2.82
N ARG A 616 0.45 -19.55 -1.73
CA ARG A 616 1.44 -20.55 -1.27
C ARG A 616 0.83 -21.75 -0.56
N LEU A 617 -0.46 -21.66 -0.21
CA LEU A 617 -1.25 -22.78 0.29
C LEU A 617 -1.84 -23.62 -0.86
N LEU A 618 -1.90 -23.06 -2.07
CA LEU A 618 -2.32 -23.80 -3.27
C LEU A 618 -1.20 -24.74 -3.76
N PRO A 619 -1.56 -25.92 -4.28
CA PRO A 619 -0.60 -26.77 -4.95
C PRO A 619 -0.10 -26.18 -6.27
N SER A 620 0.96 -26.76 -6.81
CA SER A 620 1.56 -26.37 -8.09
C SER A 620 0.54 -26.42 -9.22
N GLY A 621 0.28 -25.27 -9.87
CA GLY A 621 -0.73 -25.16 -10.92
C GLY A 621 -2.19 -25.05 -10.42
N GLY A 622 -2.42 -25.13 -9.10
CA GLY A 622 -3.74 -25.02 -8.48
C GLY A 622 -4.47 -23.72 -8.83
N LEU A 623 -3.78 -22.58 -8.87
CA LEU A 623 -4.39 -21.30 -9.27
C LEU A 623 -4.92 -21.33 -10.72
N ALA A 624 -4.19 -21.96 -11.64
CA ALA A 624 -4.61 -22.09 -13.04
C ALA A 624 -5.78 -23.08 -13.19
N ARG A 625 -5.84 -24.11 -12.34
CA ARG A 625 -6.99 -25.03 -12.25
C ARG A 625 -8.21 -24.30 -11.68
N LEU A 626 -8.07 -23.62 -10.55
CA LEU A 626 -9.14 -22.84 -9.92
C LEU A 626 -9.69 -21.78 -10.86
N ARG A 627 -8.83 -21.06 -11.58
CA ARG A 627 -9.26 -20.09 -12.60
C ARG A 627 -10.08 -20.75 -13.71
N ARG A 628 -9.71 -21.96 -14.15
CA ARG A 628 -10.49 -22.73 -15.14
C ARG A 628 -11.81 -23.22 -14.58
N LEU A 629 -11.86 -23.69 -13.33
CA LEU A 629 -13.09 -24.14 -12.68
C LEU A 629 -14.08 -22.98 -12.49
N ILE A 630 -13.59 -21.83 -12.01
CA ILE A 630 -14.39 -20.61 -11.87
C ILE A 630 -14.91 -20.13 -13.24
N GLN A 631 -14.06 -20.16 -14.27
CA GLN A 631 -14.48 -19.83 -15.64
C GLN A 631 -15.49 -20.85 -16.20
N GLY A 632 -15.35 -22.12 -15.85
CA GLY A 632 -16.20 -23.22 -16.32
C GLY A 632 -17.61 -23.19 -15.73
N GLN A 633 -17.79 -22.67 -14.51
CA GLN A 633 -19.11 -22.50 -13.92
C GLN A 633 -19.92 -21.35 -14.55
N GLY A 634 -19.28 -20.42 -15.26
CA GLY A 634 -19.97 -19.33 -15.97
C GLY A 634 -20.64 -18.27 -15.08
N HIS A 635 -20.59 -18.41 -13.74
CA HIS A 635 -21.16 -17.46 -12.81
C HIS A 635 -20.20 -16.28 -12.53
N ALA A 636 -20.73 -15.06 -12.63
CA ALA A 636 -20.01 -13.85 -12.27
C ALA A 636 -19.81 -13.69 -10.75
N PHE A 637 -20.57 -14.46 -9.95
CA PHE A 637 -20.60 -14.42 -8.48
C PHE A 637 -20.54 -15.84 -7.92
N LEU A 638 -19.87 -15.99 -6.78
CA LEU A 638 -19.75 -17.27 -6.08
C LEU A 638 -20.33 -17.14 -4.69
N ASP A 639 -21.25 -18.04 -4.34
CA ASP A 639 -21.67 -18.22 -2.96
C ASP A 639 -20.64 -19.07 -2.18
N PRO A 640 -20.65 -19.02 -0.84
CA PRO A 640 -19.69 -19.76 -0.03
C PRO A 640 -19.71 -21.29 -0.26
N PRO A 641 -20.87 -21.95 -0.40
CA PRO A 641 -20.92 -23.39 -0.71
C PRO A 641 -20.26 -23.73 -2.04
N ALA A 642 -20.53 -22.98 -3.12
CA ALA A 642 -19.93 -23.22 -4.43
C ALA A 642 -18.41 -22.99 -4.38
N LEU A 643 -17.94 -21.98 -3.64
CA LEU A 643 -16.51 -21.75 -3.44
C LEU A 643 -15.83 -22.94 -2.74
N VAL A 644 -16.43 -23.45 -1.66
CA VAL A 644 -15.89 -24.60 -0.93
C VAL A 644 -15.84 -25.85 -1.83
N GLU A 645 -16.86 -26.07 -2.66
CA GLU A 645 -16.89 -27.17 -3.61
C GLU A 645 -15.81 -27.04 -4.69
N LEU A 646 -15.64 -25.86 -5.29
CA LEU A 646 -14.58 -25.57 -6.27
C LEU A 646 -13.17 -25.78 -5.68
N LEU A 647 -12.97 -25.41 -4.41
CA LEU A 647 -11.70 -25.63 -3.73
C LEU A 647 -11.46 -27.12 -3.45
N ARG A 648 -12.52 -27.87 -3.10
CA ARG A 648 -12.44 -29.32 -2.94
C ARG A 648 -12.03 -29.99 -4.24
N GLU A 649 -12.65 -29.63 -5.36
CA GLU A 649 -12.26 -30.12 -6.70
C GLU A 649 -10.83 -29.73 -7.08
N CYS A 650 -10.39 -28.52 -6.73
CA CYS A 650 -9.04 -28.07 -7.02
C CYS A 650 -7.97 -28.93 -6.33
N VAL A 651 -8.23 -29.34 -5.07
CA VAL A 651 -7.31 -30.10 -4.21
C VAL A 651 -7.41 -31.61 -4.43
N ALA A 652 -8.58 -32.15 -4.77
CA ALA A 652 -8.82 -33.59 -4.89
C ALA A 652 -7.93 -34.30 -5.95
N VAL A 653 -7.48 -33.59 -6.98
CA VAL A 653 -6.75 -34.19 -8.11
C VAL A 653 -5.25 -34.39 -7.85
N ASP A 654 -4.69 -33.88 -6.76
CA ASP A 654 -3.27 -34.10 -6.43
C ASP A 654 -3.03 -35.41 -5.67
N VAL A 655 -4.08 -36.07 -5.17
CA VAL A 655 -3.98 -37.38 -4.51
C VAL A 655 -3.73 -38.51 -5.52
N GLU A 656 -4.10 -38.33 -6.79
CA GLU A 656 -3.90 -39.34 -7.85
C GLU A 656 -2.54 -39.24 -8.57
N ASN A 657 -1.77 -38.16 -8.36
CA ASN A 657 -0.49 -37.92 -9.05
C ASN A 657 0.75 -37.94 -8.14
N VAL A 658 0.62 -38.27 -6.85
CA VAL A 658 1.77 -38.72 -6.05
C VAL A 658 1.96 -40.20 -6.32
N GLY A 659 2.71 -40.51 -7.38
CA GLY A 659 3.12 -41.88 -7.68
C GLY A 659 3.86 -42.49 -6.49
N GLU A 660 3.38 -43.67 -6.06
CA GLU A 660 4.04 -44.88 -5.51
C GLU A 660 5.42 -44.82 -4.79
N ALA A 661 6.00 -43.66 -4.43
CA ALA A 661 7.36 -43.57 -3.94
C ALA A 661 7.51 -43.24 -2.43
N GLU A 662 6.44 -42.99 -1.68
CA GLU A 662 6.52 -42.68 -0.24
C GLU A 662 5.57 -43.51 0.65
N HIS A 663 5.17 -44.71 0.21
CA HIS A 663 4.36 -45.63 1.03
C HIS A 663 5.16 -46.61 1.91
N GLU A 664 6.50 -46.59 1.90
CA GLU A 664 7.32 -47.42 2.77
C GLU A 664 8.06 -46.59 3.85
N LYS A 665 7.33 -46.00 4.80
CA LYS A 665 7.88 -45.69 6.15
C LYS A 665 6.92 -45.24 7.26
N ILE A 666 5.62 -45.45 7.12
CA ILE A 666 4.68 -45.25 8.25
C ILE A 666 3.98 -46.59 8.52
N GLY A 667 4.73 -47.50 9.15
CA GLY A 667 4.16 -48.69 9.74
C GLY A 667 3.59 -48.36 11.13
N GLY A 668 2.28 -48.56 11.28
CA GLY A 668 1.65 -48.77 12.58
C GLY A 668 0.71 -47.66 13.04
N GLN A 669 -0.56 -47.72 12.59
CA GLN A 669 -1.73 -47.90 13.47
C GLN A 669 -3.00 -47.85 12.60
N GLU A 670 -3.59 -49.02 12.37
CA GLU A 670 -4.96 -49.15 11.90
C GLU A 670 -5.90 -48.78 13.05
N GLY A 671 -6.83 -47.86 12.79
CA GLY A 671 -7.95 -47.58 13.70
C GLY A 671 -8.08 -46.12 14.12
N THR A 672 -8.40 -45.23 13.17
CA THR A 672 -9.18 -44.02 13.45
C THR A 672 -10.06 -43.76 12.24
N ASP A 673 -11.33 -43.45 12.49
CA ASP A 673 -12.28 -42.87 11.53
C ASP A 673 -11.61 -41.85 10.60
N PRO A 674 -12.13 -41.62 9.37
CA PRO A 674 -11.66 -40.52 8.53
C PRO A 674 -11.75 -39.25 9.37
N ALA A 675 -10.59 -38.76 9.83
CA ALA A 675 -10.53 -37.57 10.65
C ALA A 675 -11.34 -36.49 9.93
N PRO A 676 -12.26 -35.79 10.62
CA PRO A 676 -12.97 -34.68 10.01
C PRO A 676 -11.90 -33.76 9.44
N PHE A 677 -12.03 -33.47 8.14
CA PHE A 677 -11.25 -32.46 7.41
C PHE A 677 -10.93 -31.34 8.39
N THR A 678 -9.68 -31.29 8.89
CA THR A 678 -9.36 -30.38 9.98
C THR A 678 -9.64 -28.97 9.51
N ALA A 679 -10.18 -28.15 10.39
CA ALA A 679 -10.48 -26.73 10.17
C ALA A 679 -9.22 -25.87 9.87
N SER A 680 -8.12 -26.47 9.41
CA SER A 680 -6.78 -25.91 9.25
C SER A 680 -6.28 -25.93 7.79
N GLY A 681 -7.19 -25.89 6.81
CA GLY A 681 -6.87 -25.95 5.38
C GLY A 681 -7.62 -24.92 4.53
N MET A 682 -7.51 -25.04 3.20
CA MET A 682 -8.09 -24.14 2.20
C MET A 682 -9.60 -23.89 2.33
N ALA A 683 -10.36 -24.91 2.78
CA ALA A 683 -11.78 -24.77 3.07
C ALA A 683 -12.05 -23.87 4.30
N GLY A 684 -11.17 -23.90 5.30
CA GLY A 684 -11.23 -22.99 6.45
C GLY A 684 -10.99 -21.53 6.05
N LEU A 685 -10.08 -21.27 5.10
CA LEU A 685 -9.88 -19.92 4.56
C LEU A 685 -11.10 -19.38 3.82
N ALA A 686 -11.80 -20.22 3.05
CA ALA A 686 -13.04 -19.82 2.39
C ALA A 686 -14.13 -19.42 3.40
N VAL A 687 -14.25 -20.16 4.51
CA VAL A 687 -15.17 -19.84 5.61
C VAL A 687 -14.76 -18.52 6.28
N LEU A 688 -13.47 -18.32 6.58
CA LEU A 688 -12.98 -17.08 7.18
C LEU A 688 -13.19 -15.87 6.26
N PHE A 689 -12.99 -16.00 4.95
CA PHE A 689 -13.25 -14.91 4.01
C PHE A 689 -14.72 -14.53 3.95
N HIS A 690 -15.64 -15.48 4.16
CA HIS A 690 -17.06 -15.18 4.26
C HIS A 690 -17.42 -14.58 5.62
N GLU A 691 -16.89 -15.12 6.72
CA GLU A 691 -17.05 -14.59 8.07
C GLU A 691 -16.63 -13.12 8.15
N ALA A 692 -15.54 -12.76 7.47
CA ALA A 692 -15.04 -11.39 7.35
C ALA A 692 -16.11 -10.38 6.91
N LEU A 693 -17.06 -10.79 6.06
CA LEU A 693 -18.09 -9.91 5.50
C LEU A 693 -19.22 -9.61 6.51
N GLY A 694 -19.36 -10.46 7.53
CA GLY A 694 -20.39 -10.35 8.57
C GLY A 694 -19.94 -9.65 9.85
N LEU A 695 -18.67 -9.25 9.96
CA LEU A 695 -18.13 -8.62 11.17
C LEU A 695 -18.76 -7.25 11.41
N THR A 696 -19.16 -6.97 12.65
CA THR A 696 -19.85 -5.74 13.04
C THR A 696 -19.14 -4.94 14.12
N THR A 697 -18.21 -5.53 14.88
CA THR A 697 -17.48 -4.80 15.94
C THR A 697 -15.96 -4.88 15.76
N LEU A 698 -15.23 -3.90 16.32
CA LEU A 698 -13.76 -3.93 16.31
C LEU A 698 -13.23 -5.09 17.16
N ASN A 699 -13.97 -5.48 18.20
CA ASN A 699 -13.66 -6.66 19.02
C ASN A 699 -13.77 -7.97 18.22
N GLU A 700 -14.85 -8.15 17.44
CA GLU A 700 -14.99 -9.29 16.51
C GLU A 700 -13.85 -9.32 15.48
N LEU A 701 -13.47 -8.16 14.93
CA LEU A 701 -12.35 -8.03 14.01
C LEU A 701 -11.01 -8.40 14.68
N GLY A 702 -10.80 -7.96 15.92
CA GLY A 702 -9.63 -8.33 16.74
C GLY A 702 -9.53 -9.83 16.99
N GLY A 703 -10.66 -10.53 17.19
CA GLY A 703 -10.70 -11.99 17.31
C GLY A 703 -10.62 -12.75 15.97
N PHE A 704 -10.99 -12.10 14.87
CA PHE A 704 -10.92 -12.68 13.51
C PHE A 704 -9.48 -12.72 12.97
N LEU A 705 -8.73 -11.62 13.11
CA LEU A 705 -7.41 -11.46 12.52
C LEU A 705 -6.38 -12.55 12.96
N PRO A 706 -6.25 -12.92 14.25
CA PRO A 706 -5.38 -14.01 14.67
C PRO A 706 -5.76 -15.35 14.02
N ARG A 707 -7.06 -15.66 13.92
CA ARG A 707 -7.54 -16.89 13.26
C ARG A 707 -7.20 -16.89 11.77
N LEU A 708 -7.31 -15.75 11.10
CA LEU A 708 -6.87 -15.60 9.71
C LEU A 708 -5.37 -15.83 9.57
N LEU A 709 -4.55 -15.24 10.44
CA LEU A 709 -3.10 -15.41 10.42
C LEU A 709 -2.66 -16.85 10.69
N ASP A 710 -3.33 -17.54 11.62
CA ASP A 710 -3.08 -18.96 11.89
C ASP A 710 -3.48 -19.83 10.67
N ALA A 711 -4.62 -19.54 10.02
CA ALA A 711 -5.03 -20.22 8.79
C ALA A 711 -4.07 -19.97 7.61
N LEU A 712 -3.42 -18.81 7.57
CA LEU A 712 -2.38 -18.48 6.59
C LEU A 712 -1.02 -19.12 6.90
N GLN A 713 -0.90 -19.85 8.02
CA GLN A 713 0.34 -20.49 8.48
C GLN A 713 1.51 -19.48 8.56
N VAL A 714 1.23 -18.25 9.04
CA VAL A 714 2.23 -17.16 9.00
C VAL A 714 3.53 -17.47 9.76
N ARG A 715 3.43 -18.36 10.76
CA ARG A 715 4.55 -18.81 11.60
C ARG A 715 5.52 -19.74 10.86
N GLU A 716 5.00 -20.56 9.95
CA GLU A 716 5.79 -21.59 9.26
C GLU A 716 6.20 -21.14 7.86
N ARG A 717 5.40 -20.27 7.22
CA ARG A 717 5.47 -20.00 5.78
C ARG A 717 5.33 -18.51 5.43
N ALA A 718 6.11 -17.63 6.03
CA ALA A 718 6.13 -16.22 5.60
C ALA A 718 6.71 -16.04 4.16
N PRO A 719 6.16 -15.12 3.31
CA PRO A 719 6.60 -14.94 1.91
C PRO A 719 8.00 -14.34 1.81
N SER A 720 8.32 -13.46 2.72
CA SER A 720 9.59 -12.76 2.79
C SER A 720 9.78 -12.23 4.21
N VAL A 721 11.00 -11.80 4.54
CA VAL A 721 11.32 -11.16 5.82
C VAL A 721 10.53 -9.86 6.01
N LEU A 722 10.27 -9.11 4.94
CA LEU A 722 9.43 -7.92 4.99
C LEU A 722 7.99 -8.24 5.44
N GLU A 723 7.43 -9.30 4.88
CA GLU A 723 6.08 -9.75 5.24
C GLU A 723 6.05 -10.33 6.66
N MET A 724 7.20 -10.81 7.17
CA MET A 724 7.32 -11.09 8.60
C MET A 724 7.13 -9.82 9.43
N HIS A 725 7.87 -8.75 9.12
CA HIS A 725 7.76 -7.49 9.84
C HIS A 725 6.35 -6.87 9.74
N ALA A 726 5.64 -7.08 8.63
CA ALA A 726 4.24 -6.68 8.48
C ALA A 726 3.32 -7.37 9.50
N VAL A 727 3.45 -8.69 9.66
CA VAL A 727 2.68 -9.46 10.65
C VAL A 727 3.07 -9.04 12.08
N HIS A 728 4.36 -8.82 12.33
CA HIS A 728 4.81 -8.33 13.64
C HIS A 728 4.19 -6.98 13.98
N ALA A 729 4.21 -6.00 13.07
CA ALA A 729 3.56 -4.71 13.26
C ALA A 729 2.06 -4.85 13.52
N LEU A 730 1.37 -5.74 12.79
CA LEU A 730 -0.04 -6.02 13.02
C LEU A 730 -0.31 -6.55 14.46
N TYR A 731 0.54 -7.44 14.98
CA TYR A 731 0.41 -7.97 16.35
C TYR A 731 0.85 -7.00 17.45
N SER A 732 1.87 -6.17 17.20
CA SER A 732 2.46 -5.32 18.24
C SER A 732 1.77 -3.97 18.37
N THR A 733 1.19 -3.43 17.28
CA THR A 733 0.55 -2.10 17.28
C THR A 733 -0.94 -2.15 16.95
N VAL A 734 -1.33 -2.73 15.81
CA VAL A 734 -2.72 -2.67 15.31
C VAL A 734 -3.69 -3.44 16.20
N LEU A 735 -3.43 -4.73 16.44
CA LEU A 735 -4.33 -5.60 17.20
C LEU A 735 -4.58 -5.08 18.62
N PRO A 736 -3.55 -4.71 19.41
CA PRO A 736 -3.76 -4.10 20.72
C PRO A 736 -4.61 -2.83 20.67
N GLY A 737 -4.42 -1.98 19.64
CA GLY A 737 -5.22 -0.77 19.46
C GLY A 737 -6.71 -1.04 19.22
N LEU A 738 -7.04 -2.12 18.49
CA LEU A 738 -8.42 -2.54 18.25
C LEU A 738 -9.09 -3.13 19.51
N GLU A 739 -8.34 -3.91 20.29
CA GLU A 739 -8.84 -4.55 21.51
C GLU A 739 -9.08 -3.57 22.67
N GLN A 740 -8.34 -2.46 22.69
CA GLN A 740 -8.29 -1.53 23.83
C GLN A 740 -9.06 -0.24 23.59
N THR A 741 -9.48 0.05 22.36
CA THR A 741 -10.22 1.29 22.11
C THR A 741 -11.56 1.33 22.84
N LEU A 742 -11.93 2.53 23.30
CA LEU A 742 -13.21 2.79 23.97
C LEU A 742 -14.43 2.41 23.12
N SER A 743 -14.28 2.39 21.79
CA SER A 743 -15.35 2.10 20.83
C SER A 743 -15.45 0.61 20.42
N ARG A 744 -14.68 -0.29 21.04
CA ARG A 744 -14.47 -1.66 20.55
C ARG A 744 -15.73 -2.52 20.40
N ASP A 745 -16.69 -2.34 21.33
CA ASP A 745 -17.93 -3.12 21.42
C ASP A 745 -19.09 -2.45 20.66
N ARG A 746 -18.83 -1.31 19.99
CA ARG A 746 -19.86 -0.57 19.26
C ARG A 746 -20.09 -1.18 17.89
N ALA A 747 -21.34 -1.54 17.63
CA ALA A 747 -21.76 -2.07 16.34
C ALA A 747 -21.58 -1.03 15.23
N LEU A 748 -20.87 -1.45 14.20
CA LEU A 748 -20.61 -0.75 12.96
C LEU A 748 -21.17 -1.59 11.81
N PRO A 749 -21.72 -0.97 10.76
CA PRO A 749 -21.98 -1.70 9.54
C PRO A 749 -20.67 -2.30 9.01
N PRO A 750 -20.65 -3.54 8.47
CA PRO A 750 -19.41 -4.22 8.07
C PRO A 750 -18.50 -3.38 7.14
N ALA A 751 -19.09 -2.72 6.15
CA ALA A 751 -18.35 -1.82 5.25
C ALA A 751 -17.68 -0.64 5.99
N ALA A 752 -18.33 -0.09 7.02
CA ALA A 752 -17.77 0.97 7.84
C ALA A 752 -16.67 0.42 8.76
N LEU A 753 -16.89 -0.73 9.40
CA LEU A 753 -15.88 -1.42 10.22
C LEU A 753 -14.57 -1.63 9.45
N TRP A 754 -14.66 -2.22 8.26
CA TRP A 754 -13.50 -2.46 7.41
C TRP A 754 -12.85 -1.16 6.91
N SER A 755 -13.64 -0.11 6.62
CA SER A 755 -13.09 1.20 6.27
C SER A 755 -12.31 1.84 7.42
N VAL A 756 -12.78 1.68 8.65
CA VAL A 756 -12.09 2.17 9.86
C VAL A 756 -10.78 1.43 10.05
N PHE A 757 -10.84 0.10 10.00
CA PHE A 757 -9.66 -0.74 10.08
C PHE A 757 -8.63 -0.41 8.99
N TRP A 758 -9.08 -0.20 7.75
CA TRP A 758 -8.20 0.19 6.65
C TRP A 758 -7.50 1.52 6.91
N ASN A 759 -8.22 2.51 7.46
CA ASN A 759 -7.61 3.79 7.85
C ASN A 759 -6.57 3.60 8.96
N CYS A 760 -6.81 2.73 9.94
CA CYS A 760 -5.82 2.38 10.97
C CYS A 760 -4.57 1.73 10.36
N LEU A 761 -4.74 0.75 9.46
CA LEU A 761 -3.62 0.13 8.73
C LEU A 761 -2.81 1.12 7.91
N GLY A 762 -3.47 2.15 7.35
CA GLY A 762 -2.83 3.21 6.56
C GLY A 762 -1.94 4.16 7.38
N LEU A 763 -2.14 4.24 8.70
CA LEU A 763 -1.30 5.02 9.61
C LEU A 763 -0.05 4.25 10.04
N GLU A 764 -0.14 2.93 10.12
CA GLU A 764 0.96 2.09 10.57
C GLU A 764 2.07 1.94 9.51
N ARG A 765 3.31 1.88 10.00
CA ARG A 765 4.52 1.74 9.19
C ARG A 765 5.31 0.54 9.69
N ILE A 766 5.76 -0.28 8.75
CA ILE A 766 6.68 -1.38 9.02
C ILE A 766 8.07 -0.77 9.25
N PRO A 767 8.66 -0.90 10.45
CA PRO A 767 9.98 -0.35 10.73
C PRO A 767 11.05 -1.18 10.04
N PHE A 768 12.09 -0.51 9.51
CA PHE A 768 13.31 -1.15 9.03
C PHE A 768 14.47 -0.83 9.99
N SER A 769 15.38 -1.80 10.20
CA SER A 769 16.60 -1.55 10.97
C SER A 769 17.49 -0.57 10.20
N GLY A 770 17.93 0.49 10.86
CA GLY A 770 18.89 1.46 10.31
C GLY A 770 20.35 1.11 10.57
N GLU A 771 20.63 -0.03 11.20
CA GLU A 771 21.96 -0.51 11.56
C GLU A 771 22.22 -1.90 10.95
N PRO A 772 23.42 -2.16 10.39
CA PRO A 772 24.59 -1.27 10.32
C PRO A 772 24.48 -0.17 9.25
N LEU A 773 25.23 0.93 9.43
CA LEU A 773 25.31 2.01 8.43
C LEU A 773 26.16 1.56 7.22
N THR A 774 25.50 1.27 6.09
CA THR A 774 26.16 1.03 4.80
C THR A 774 26.39 2.34 4.05
N SER A 775 27.23 2.35 3.01
CA SER A 775 27.50 3.54 2.20
C SER A 775 26.25 4.02 1.43
N TRP A 776 25.34 3.10 1.08
CA TRP A 776 24.11 3.40 0.36
C TRP A 776 22.90 3.47 1.29
N GLN A 777 22.21 4.62 1.29
CA GLN A 777 21.11 4.88 2.19
C GLN A 777 19.85 5.26 1.40
N VAL A 778 18.76 4.51 1.59
CA VAL A 778 17.43 4.85 1.06
C VAL A 778 16.55 5.36 2.21
N MET A 779 16.07 6.59 2.08
CA MET A 779 15.35 7.29 3.15
C MET A 779 14.35 8.32 2.62
N GLY A 780 13.46 8.81 3.48
CA GLY A 780 12.69 10.01 3.19
C GLY A 780 13.48 11.28 3.48
N LEU A 781 12.94 12.43 3.07
CA LEU A 781 13.64 13.71 3.18
C LEU A 781 13.84 14.13 4.64
N LEU A 782 12.85 13.95 5.51
CA LEU A 782 12.93 14.37 6.92
C LEU A 782 13.81 13.42 7.75
N GLU A 783 14.05 12.20 7.28
CA GLU A 783 14.99 11.26 7.89
C GLU A 783 16.45 11.60 7.57
N SER A 784 16.71 12.53 6.64
CA SER A 784 18.05 13.01 6.30
C SER A 784 18.55 14.12 7.24
N ARG A 785 17.80 14.46 8.31
CA ARG A 785 18.16 15.65 9.08
C ARG A 785 19.52 15.50 9.78
N LEU A 786 20.33 16.55 9.76
CA LEU A 786 21.73 16.62 10.18
C LEU A 786 22.72 15.71 9.42
N LEU A 787 22.26 14.92 8.45
CA LEU A 787 23.13 14.01 7.70
C LEU A 787 23.69 14.67 6.45
N CYS A 788 24.93 14.29 6.11
CA CYS A 788 25.66 14.73 4.91
C CYS A 788 26.10 13.50 4.10
N PHE A 789 26.13 13.64 2.78
CA PHE A 789 26.41 12.55 1.83
C PHE A 789 27.32 13.06 0.70
N ASP A 790 28.01 12.15 0.02
CA ASP A 790 28.86 12.49 -1.13
C ASP A 790 28.00 12.71 -2.38
N LYS A 791 26.91 11.93 -2.50
CA LYS A 791 25.89 12.06 -3.56
C LYS A 791 24.49 12.01 -2.98
N VAL A 792 23.63 12.92 -3.44
CA VAL A 792 22.20 12.95 -3.11
C VAL A 792 21.37 12.80 -4.37
N ILE A 793 20.52 11.78 -4.39
CA ILE A 793 19.55 11.51 -5.44
C ILE A 793 18.16 11.76 -4.89
N VAL A 794 17.41 12.68 -5.51
CA VAL A 794 16.00 12.93 -5.16
C VAL A 794 15.14 12.41 -6.30
N LEU A 795 14.39 11.35 -6.02
CA LEU A 795 13.47 10.72 -6.98
C LEU A 795 12.09 11.35 -6.93
N GLU A 796 11.34 11.21 -8.01
CA GLU A 796 9.96 11.67 -8.15
C GLU A 796 9.78 13.12 -7.67
N CYS A 797 10.65 14.02 -8.13
CA CYS A 797 10.49 15.48 -7.99
C CYS A 797 9.33 15.96 -8.87
N VAL A 798 8.12 15.48 -8.63
CA VAL A 798 6.88 15.74 -9.38
C VAL A 798 5.93 16.56 -8.50
N GLU A 799 5.17 17.47 -9.12
CA GLU A 799 4.17 18.26 -8.41
C GLU A 799 3.11 17.36 -7.76
N GLY A 800 2.81 17.60 -6.48
CA GLY A 800 1.94 16.76 -5.65
C GLY A 800 2.65 15.62 -4.90
N VAL A 801 3.86 15.23 -5.33
CA VAL A 801 4.73 14.28 -4.62
C VAL A 801 5.75 15.01 -3.76
N LEU A 802 6.42 16.04 -4.33
CA LEU A 802 7.37 16.89 -3.63
C LEU A 802 7.13 18.37 -4.04
N PRO A 803 6.54 19.23 -3.19
CA PRO A 803 6.00 18.91 -1.87
C PRO A 803 4.77 18.02 -1.97
N ARG A 804 4.57 17.18 -0.96
CA ARG A 804 3.37 16.35 -0.86
C ARG A 804 2.17 17.23 -0.54
N THR A 805 1.16 17.23 -1.40
CA THR A 805 -0.07 17.99 -1.13
C THR A 805 -0.96 17.20 -0.17
N ALA A 806 -1.15 17.70 1.06
CA ALA A 806 -2.10 17.12 1.99
C ALA A 806 -3.54 17.32 1.45
N ALA A 807 -4.40 16.32 1.63
CA ALA A 807 -5.83 16.50 1.35
C ALA A 807 -6.36 17.59 2.28
N PRO A 808 -7.02 18.65 1.76
CA PRO A 808 -7.50 19.74 2.59
C PRO A 808 -8.46 19.18 3.64
N ASN A 809 -8.26 19.58 4.90
CA ASN A 809 -9.19 19.24 5.97
C ASN A 809 -10.40 20.18 5.84
N PRO A 810 -11.61 19.69 5.49
CA PRO A 810 -12.79 20.55 5.35
C PRO A 810 -13.17 21.27 6.65
N LEU A 811 -12.77 20.74 7.83
CA LEU A 811 -13.00 21.39 9.12
C LEU A 811 -12.04 22.55 9.40
N LEU A 812 -10.92 22.61 8.68
CA LEU A 812 -9.90 23.64 8.85
C LEU A 812 -9.42 24.15 7.48
N PRO A 813 -10.27 24.89 6.74
CA PRO A 813 -9.86 25.51 5.48
C PRO A 813 -8.68 26.45 5.67
N GLU A 814 -7.87 26.63 4.63
CA GLU A 814 -6.63 27.45 4.69
C GLU A 814 -6.88 28.88 5.21
N ALA A 815 -8.00 29.50 4.82
CA ALA A 815 -8.37 30.83 5.28
C ALA A 815 -8.70 30.90 6.79
N LEU A 816 -9.12 29.77 7.38
CA LEU A 816 -9.50 29.68 8.80
C LEU A 816 -8.26 29.54 9.70
N ARG A 817 -7.15 29.00 9.20
CA ARG A 817 -5.93 28.74 9.99
C ARG A 817 -5.41 30.03 10.65
N PRO A 818 -5.15 31.14 9.93
CA PRO A 818 -4.69 32.37 10.56
C PRO A 818 -5.72 33.00 11.51
N ALA A 819 -7.03 32.82 11.23
CA ALA A 819 -8.09 33.35 12.09
C ALA A 819 -8.15 32.64 13.45
N LEU A 820 -7.82 31.35 13.49
CA LEU A 820 -7.64 30.58 14.72
C LEU A 820 -6.25 30.79 15.34
N GLY A 821 -5.34 31.52 14.70
CA GLY A 821 -3.97 31.75 15.17
C GLY A 821 -2.98 30.64 14.83
N LEU A 822 -3.38 29.68 13.97
CA LEU A 822 -2.54 28.61 13.44
C LEU A 822 -1.68 29.11 12.28
N SER A 823 -0.58 28.40 12.03
CA SER A 823 0.26 28.67 10.87
C SER A 823 -0.47 28.24 9.58
N PRO A 824 -0.39 29.02 8.50
CA PRO A 824 -0.98 28.66 7.21
C PRO A 824 -0.35 27.35 6.69
N GLY A 825 -1.08 26.59 5.88
CA GLY A 825 -0.67 25.29 5.35
C GLY A 825 0.63 25.33 4.53
N TYR A 826 0.95 26.45 3.90
CA TYR A 826 2.26 26.62 3.23
C TYR A 826 3.46 26.62 4.21
N ALA A 827 3.24 26.69 5.52
CA ALA A 827 4.31 26.56 6.51
C ALA A 827 4.97 25.17 6.48
N GLU A 828 4.20 24.11 6.24
CA GLU A 828 4.75 22.74 6.10
C GLU A 828 5.63 22.62 4.85
N GLU A 829 5.18 23.19 3.72
CA GLU A 829 5.98 23.26 2.49
C GLU A 829 7.33 23.96 2.73
N ARG A 830 7.38 24.96 3.62
CA ARG A 830 8.63 25.66 3.95
C ARG A 830 9.60 24.80 4.75
N ILE A 831 9.11 23.88 5.59
CA ILE A 831 9.93 22.90 6.32
C ILE A 831 10.58 21.93 5.32
N ILE A 832 9.77 21.38 4.41
CA ILE A 832 10.23 20.48 3.33
C ILE A 832 11.29 21.21 2.49
N HIS A 833 10.99 22.44 2.06
CA HIS A 833 11.91 23.24 1.26
C HIS A 833 13.25 23.49 1.97
N TYR A 834 13.23 23.88 3.24
CA TYR A 834 14.45 24.10 4.02
C TYR A 834 15.32 22.84 4.11
N HIS A 835 14.72 21.68 4.41
CA HIS A 835 15.48 20.44 4.53
C HIS A 835 16.01 19.93 3.19
N LEU A 836 15.28 20.15 2.08
CA LEU A 836 15.79 19.89 0.73
C LEU A 836 17.01 20.76 0.42
N GLN A 837 16.93 22.07 0.67
CA GLN A 837 18.05 22.99 0.45
C GLN A 837 19.28 22.62 1.27
N ARG A 838 19.10 22.32 2.56
CA ARG A 838 20.24 21.94 3.41
C ARG A 838 20.88 20.64 2.93
N LEU A 839 20.07 19.63 2.60
CA LEU A 839 20.61 18.37 2.13
C LEU A 839 21.43 18.56 0.84
N MET A 840 20.90 19.36 -0.10
CA MET A 840 21.60 19.72 -1.34
C MET A 840 22.88 20.54 -1.11
N ALA A 841 22.88 21.44 -0.12
CA ALA A 841 24.04 22.26 0.23
C ALA A 841 25.18 21.43 0.87
N SER A 842 24.84 20.32 1.52
CA SER A 842 25.77 19.49 2.30
C SER A 842 26.46 18.36 1.50
N THR A 843 26.37 18.36 0.17
CA THR A 843 26.86 17.28 -0.72
C THR A 843 27.69 17.82 -1.87
N GLY A 844 28.54 16.96 -2.44
CA GLY A 844 29.33 17.27 -3.64
C GLY A 844 28.53 17.10 -4.93
N GLU A 845 27.62 16.13 -5.00
CA GLU A 845 26.82 15.86 -6.21
C GLU A 845 25.32 15.74 -5.87
N VAL A 846 24.46 16.44 -6.62
CA VAL A 846 23.00 16.37 -6.50
C VAL A 846 22.39 15.97 -7.84
N ARG A 847 21.49 14.98 -7.83
CA ARG A 847 20.69 14.57 -8.99
C ARG A 847 19.21 14.66 -8.67
N LEU A 848 18.47 15.48 -9.42
CA LEU A 848 17.03 15.67 -9.27
C LEU A 848 16.30 15.00 -10.43
N TYR A 849 15.63 13.89 -10.14
CA TYR A 849 14.83 13.16 -11.11
C TYR A 849 13.38 13.64 -11.06
N SER A 850 12.81 13.87 -12.23
CA SER A 850 11.41 14.25 -12.38
C SER A 850 10.79 13.58 -13.61
N ARG A 851 9.46 13.67 -13.71
CA ARG A 851 8.69 13.16 -14.83
C ARG A 851 7.94 14.27 -15.55
N GLN A 852 7.86 14.15 -16.87
CA GLN A 852 6.99 14.99 -17.68
C GLN A 852 6.16 14.12 -18.64
N GLY A 853 4.86 14.01 -18.36
CA GLY A 853 3.92 13.30 -19.22
C GLY A 853 3.52 14.13 -20.44
N ALA A 854 3.58 13.53 -21.64
CA ALA A 854 3.12 14.18 -22.88
C ALA A 854 1.58 14.26 -23.00
N SER A 855 0.86 13.35 -22.32
CA SER A 855 -0.60 13.25 -22.33
C SER A 855 -1.12 13.08 -20.89
N PRO A 856 -2.30 13.63 -20.54
CA PRO A 856 -2.91 13.33 -19.25
C PRO A 856 -3.14 11.82 -19.14
N ASN A 857 -2.64 11.19 -18.08
CA ASN A 857 -3.11 9.87 -17.68
C ASN A 857 -4.58 10.04 -17.24
N PRO A 858 -5.55 9.24 -17.73
CA PRO A 858 -6.95 9.35 -17.31
C PRO A 858 -7.17 9.14 -15.80
N LEU A 859 -6.20 8.54 -15.08
CA LEU A 859 -6.24 8.36 -13.63
C LEU A 859 -5.42 9.39 -12.84
N GLU A 860 -4.31 9.88 -13.40
CA GLU A 860 -3.31 10.69 -12.67
C GLU A 860 -3.16 12.12 -13.21
N GLY A 861 -3.84 12.49 -14.29
CA GLY A 861 -3.68 13.79 -14.95
C GLY A 861 -2.33 13.93 -15.68
N ARG A 862 -1.93 15.17 -15.99
CA ARG A 862 -0.60 15.45 -16.56
C ARG A 862 0.42 15.53 -15.42
N THR A 863 1.41 14.64 -15.44
CA THR A 863 2.57 14.72 -14.54
C THR A 863 3.45 15.88 -14.96
N MET A 864 3.77 16.75 -14.01
CA MET A 864 4.61 17.93 -14.21
C MET A 864 5.76 17.94 -13.21
N PRO A 865 6.92 18.51 -13.58
CA PRO A 865 7.99 18.71 -12.63
C PRO A 865 7.55 19.51 -11.40
N SER A 866 8.15 19.14 -10.26
CA SER A 866 7.96 19.82 -8.98
C SER A 866 8.33 21.30 -9.10
N ARG A 867 7.57 22.16 -8.40
CA ARG A 867 7.94 23.56 -8.19
C ARG A 867 9.35 23.75 -7.60
N TYR A 868 9.87 22.80 -6.81
CA TYR A 868 11.22 22.87 -6.26
C TYR A 868 12.27 22.54 -7.32
N TRP A 869 12.01 21.54 -8.17
CA TRP A 869 12.88 21.22 -9.31
C TRP A 869 13.00 22.43 -10.25
N GLU A 870 11.86 23.05 -10.59
CA GLU A 870 11.82 24.24 -11.46
C GLU A 870 12.52 25.45 -10.83
N ARG A 871 12.36 25.64 -9.52
CA ARG A 871 13.02 26.73 -8.78
C ARG A 871 14.55 26.60 -8.80
N GLU A 872 15.09 25.40 -8.64
CA GLU A 872 16.53 25.16 -8.69
C GLU A 872 17.08 25.38 -10.11
N LEU A 873 16.37 24.90 -11.13
CA LEU A 873 16.74 25.15 -12.52
C LEU A 873 16.73 26.65 -12.82
N TRP A 874 15.67 27.35 -12.42
CA TRP A 874 15.51 28.79 -12.59
C TRP A 874 16.60 29.60 -11.87
N GLY A 875 17.04 29.15 -10.68
CA GLY A 875 18.15 29.75 -9.95
C GLY A 875 19.45 29.72 -10.76
N LEU A 876 19.76 28.57 -11.37
CA LEU A 876 20.92 28.43 -12.25
C LEU A 876 20.78 29.22 -13.55
N GLU A 877 19.59 29.24 -14.15
CA GLU A 877 19.31 30.03 -15.37
C GLU A 877 19.50 31.53 -15.12
N LYS A 878 19.05 32.03 -13.96
CA LYS A 878 19.28 33.40 -13.51
C LYS A 878 20.76 33.70 -13.32
N ALA A 879 21.49 32.82 -12.64
CA ALA A 879 22.93 32.98 -12.42
C ALA A 879 23.71 32.96 -13.76
N ALA A 880 23.28 32.13 -14.71
CA ALA A 880 23.89 32.02 -16.03
C ALA A 880 23.42 33.09 -17.04
N GLY A 881 22.35 33.82 -16.73
CA GLY A 881 21.72 34.81 -17.62
C GLY A 881 21.09 34.22 -18.90
N ARG A 882 20.83 32.91 -18.95
CA ARG A 882 20.26 32.21 -20.12
C ARG A 882 19.47 30.96 -19.71
N LEU A 883 18.55 30.53 -20.57
CA LEU A 883 17.84 29.26 -20.39
C LEU A 883 18.80 28.07 -20.57
N LEU A 884 18.67 27.07 -19.69
CA LEU A 884 19.54 25.89 -19.60
C LEU A 884 18.84 24.62 -20.11
N HIS A 885 17.97 24.75 -21.12
CA HIS A 885 17.19 23.62 -21.65
C HIS A 885 18.05 22.44 -22.16
N GLY A 886 19.27 22.71 -22.65
CA GLY A 886 20.22 21.67 -23.08
C GLY A 886 20.96 20.96 -21.93
N SER A 887 20.87 21.48 -20.70
CA SER A 887 21.49 20.90 -19.49
C SER A 887 20.56 19.91 -18.79
N VAL A 888 19.27 19.86 -19.15
CA VAL A 888 18.31 18.88 -18.63
C VAL A 888 18.48 17.56 -19.40
N SER A 889 18.89 16.50 -18.70
CA SER A 889 19.03 15.16 -19.28
C SER A 889 17.66 14.52 -19.46
N ARG A 890 17.23 14.33 -20.72
CA ARG A 890 15.98 13.64 -21.03
C ARG A 890 16.23 12.15 -21.22
N VAL A 891 15.49 11.31 -20.50
CA VAL A 891 15.57 9.85 -20.64
C VAL A 891 14.78 9.43 -21.86
N ALA A 892 15.46 8.87 -22.87
CA ALA A 892 14.81 8.36 -24.06
C ALA A 892 14.19 6.98 -23.78
N LEU A 893 12.98 6.76 -24.29
CA LEU A 893 12.39 5.43 -24.35
C LEU A 893 12.84 4.74 -25.64
N GLU A 894 13.79 3.81 -25.55
CA GLU A 894 14.21 3.00 -26.69
C GLU A 894 13.17 1.91 -26.96
N LEU A 895 12.18 2.22 -27.82
CA LEU A 895 11.26 1.22 -28.35
C LEU A 895 11.79 0.68 -29.66
N ASP A 896 12.14 -0.60 -29.70
CA ASP A 896 12.34 -1.31 -30.96
C ASP A 896 10.97 -1.58 -31.60
N LEU A 897 10.56 -0.68 -32.49
CA LEU A 897 9.31 -0.77 -33.24
C LEU A 897 9.47 -1.50 -34.58
N SER A 898 10.55 -2.27 -34.79
CA SER A 898 10.77 -3.03 -36.03
C SER A 898 9.81 -4.23 -36.16
N LEU A 899 8.52 -3.94 -36.32
CA LEU A 899 7.50 -4.95 -36.62
C LEU A 899 7.56 -5.29 -38.11
N SER A 900 8.16 -6.44 -38.43
CA SER A 900 7.95 -7.06 -39.74
C SER A 900 6.60 -7.81 -39.71
N PRO A 901 5.60 -7.45 -40.55
CA PRO A 901 4.37 -8.22 -40.60
C PRO A 901 4.70 -9.66 -41.05
N GLY A 902 4.45 -10.63 -40.17
CA GLY A 902 4.61 -12.05 -40.50
C GLY A 902 3.69 -12.46 -41.65
N ARG A 903 4.00 -13.56 -42.35
CA ARG A 903 3.16 -14.09 -43.45
C ARG A 903 1.81 -14.61 -42.90
N PRO A 904 0.67 -14.44 -43.61
CA PRO A 904 -0.61 -15.02 -43.21
C PRO A 904 -0.51 -16.56 -43.10
N PRO A 905 -1.28 -17.21 -42.20
CA PRO A 905 -1.25 -18.66 -42.06
C PRO A 905 -1.73 -19.36 -43.35
N GLU A 906 -0.99 -20.36 -43.80
CA GLU A 906 -1.36 -21.20 -44.94
C GLU A 906 -2.43 -22.22 -44.56
N LYS A 907 -3.50 -22.35 -45.37
CA LYS A 907 -4.59 -23.31 -45.08
C LYS A 907 -4.12 -24.75 -45.18
N ALA A 908 -3.20 -25.05 -46.10
CA ALA A 908 -2.61 -26.38 -46.25
C ALA A 908 -1.95 -26.88 -44.95
N ALA A 909 -1.22 -26.00 -44.24
CA ALA A 909 -0.60 -26.33 -42.96
C ALA A 909 -1.61 -26.54 -41.81
N GLN A 910 -2.87 -26.15 -42.00
CA GLN A 910 -3.93 -26.21 -40.99
C GLN A 910 -5.11 -27.10 -41.42
N ALA A 911 -4.92 -27.92 -42.46
CA ALA A 911 -5.98 -28.70 -43.10
C ALA A 911 -6.74 -29.59 -42.11
N ASP A 912 -6.05 -30.31 -41.21
CA ASP A 912 -6.69 -31.19 -40.21
C ASP A 912 -7.52 -30.42 -39.18
N ARG A 913 -7.10 -29.20 -38.82
CA ARG A 913 -7.86 -28.36 -37.87
C ARG A 913 -9.09 -27.77 -38.56
N LEU A 914 -8.93 -27.32 -39.80
CA LEU A 914 -10.03 -26.82 -40.61
C LEU A 914 -11.06 -27.92 -40.87
N ALA A 915 -10.63 -29.13 -41.26
CA ALA A 915 -11.51 -30.27 -41.49
C ALA A 915 -12.35 -30.62 -40.24
N ARG A 916 -11.71 -30.79 -39.08
CA ARG A 916 -12.40 -31.03 -37.80
C ARG A 916 -13.39 -29.93 -37.43
N ARG A 917 -13.07 -28.67 -37.77
CA ARG A 917 -13.99 -27.54 -37.52
C ARG A 917 -15.19 -27.60 -38.45
N LEU A 918 -14.98 -27.93 -39.73
CA LEU A 918 -16.05 -28.00 -40.74
C LEU A 918 -16.97 -29.21 -40.53
N GLU A 919 -16.48 -30.33 -39.98
CA GLU A 919 -17.29 -31.48 -39.56
C GLU A 919 -18.39 -31.09 -38.56
N ARG A 920 -18.11 -30.12 -37.69
CA ARG A 920 -19.09 -29.59 -36.73
C ARG A 920 -20.11 -28.64 -37.39
N GLY A 921 -19.96 -28.32 -38.67
CA GLY A 921 -20.77 -27.33 -39.40
C GLY A 921 -20.46 -25.89 -39.00
N LEU A 922 -20.71 -24.94 -39.90
CA LEU A 922 -20.52 -23.51 -39.66
C LEU A 922 -21.83 -22.87 -39.23
N SER A 923 -21.79 -22.05 -38.16
CA SER A 923 -22.90 -21.16 -37.85
C SER A 923 -22.89 -19.94 -38.77
N LEU A 924 -24.03 -19.25 -38.90
CA LEU A 924 -24.10 -17.97 -39.61
C LEU A 924 -23.20 -16.89 -39.00
N SER A 925 -23.02 -16.92 -37.68
CA SER A 925 -22.06 -16.06 -36.98
C SER A 925 -20.61 -16.38 -37.39
N ALA A 926 -20.23 -17.66 -37.49
CA ALA A 926 -18.90 -18.06 -37.94
C ALA A 926 -18.64 -17.67 -39.41
N LEU A 927 -19.65 -17.80 -40.27
CA LEU A 927 -19.57 -17.34 -41.67
C LEU A 927 -19.39 -15.82 -41.76
N ARG A 928 -20.10 -15.06 -40.91
CA ARG A 928 -19.91 -13.60 -40.79
C ARG A 928 -18.51 -13.24 -40.28
N THR A 929 -17.96 -14.01 -39.34
CA THR A 929 -16.56 -13.84 -38.88
C THR A 929 -15.58 -14.06 -40.03
N TYR A 930 -15.79 -15.10 -40.85
CA TYR A 930 -14.96 -15.38 -42.02
C TYR A 930 -15.03 -14.25 -43.07
N LEU A 931 -16.25 -13.82 -43.42
CA LEU A 931 -16.47 -12.73 -44.38
C LEU A 931 -15.77 -11.43 -43.94
N ARG A 932 -15.86 -11.11 -42.64
CA ARG A 932 -15.21 -9.93 -42.07
C ARG A 932 -13.68 -10.04 -42.10
N CYS A 933 -13.13 -11.21 -41.74
CA CYS A 933 -11.70 -11.43 -41.72
C CYS A 933 -11.37 -12.94 -41.65
N PRO A 934 -10.84 -13.55 -42.72
CA PRO A 934 -10.41 -14.95 -42.71
C PRO A 934 -9.36 -15.25 -41.63
N LEU A 935 -8.45 -14.32 -41.35
CA LEU A 935 -7.49 -14.44 -40.25
C LEU A 935 -8.17 -14.48 -38.87
N ARG A 936 -9.25 -13.71 -38.67
CA ARG A 936 -10.04 -13.76 -37.42
C ARG A 936 -10.75 -15.10 -37.28
N PHE A 937 -11.35 -15.59 -38.36
CA PHE A 937 -11.95 -16.93 -38.40
C PHE A 937 -10.92 -18.02 -38.09
N PHE A 938 -9.70 -17.92 -38.63
CA PHE A 938 -8.64 -18.84 -38.26
C PHE A 938 -8.37 -18.83 -36.76
N LYS A 939 -8.21 -17.64 -36.15
CA LYS A 939 -7.94 -17.52 -34.71
C LYS A 939 -9.07 -18.07 -33.84
N GLU A 940 -10.31 -17.69 -34.13
CA GLU A 940 -11.49 -17.99 -33.29
C GLU A 940 -12.07 -19.39 -33.56
N GLU A 941 -12.21 -19.80 -34.82
CA GLU A 941 -12.94 -21.01 -35.21
C GLU A 941 -12.01 -22.19 -35.49
N VAL A 942 -10.83 -21.97 -36.08
CA VAL A 942 -9.92 -23.06 -36.49
C VAL A 942 -8.88 -23.38 -35.40
N ALA A 943 -8.22 -22.35 -34.87
CA ALA A 943 -7.23 -22.46 -33.79
C ALA A 943 -7.87 -22.43 -32.40
N ALA A 944 -9.16 -22.08 -32.31
CA ALA A 944 -9.94 -22.03 -31.07
C ALA A 944 -9.32 -21.15 -29.97
N PHE A 945 -8.66 -20.05 -30.36
CA PHE A 945 -8.19 -19.07 -29.39
C PHE A 945 -9.38 -18.24 -28.88
N PRO A 946 -9.53 -18.07 -27.56
CA PRO A 946 -10.58 -17.25 -27.00
C PRO A 946 -10.33 -15.77 -27.37
N PRO A 947 -11.32 -15.06 -27.96
CA PRO A 947 -11.16 -13.65 -28.27
C PRO A 947 -10.96 -12.83 -26.99
N ARG A 948 -10.14 -11.79 -27.06
CA ARG A 948 -10.09 -10.82 -25.96
C ARG A 948 -11.37 -9.99 -25.98
N PRO A 949 -12.12 -9.89 -24.87
CA PRO A 949 -13.30 -9.04 -24.82
C PRO A 949 -12.89 -7.58 -25.10
N ASP A 950 -13.60 -6.91 -26.01
CA ASP A 950 -13.39 -5.49 -26.27
C ASP A 950 -13.89 -4.70 -25.05
N PRO A 951 -13.09 -3.82 -24.44
CA PRO A 951 -13.54 -3.02 -23.30
C PRO A 951 -14.76 -2.14 -23.58
N ARG A 952 -15.03 -1.85 -24.87
CA ARG A 952 -16.20 -1.07 -25.30
C ARG A 952 -17.44 -1.92 -25.52
N ASP A 953 -17.29 -3.23 -25.68
CA ASP A 953 -18.42 -4.14 -25.82
C ASP A 953 -18.99 -4.39 -24.43
N ASP A 954 -20.27 -4.05 -24.24
CA ASP A 954 -20.97 -4.34 -23.00
C ASP A 954 -21.18 -5.86 -22.88
N PRO A 955 -20.49 -6.54 -21.94
CA PRO A 955 -20.62 -7.98 -21.81
C PRO A 955 -22.01 -8.40 -21.32
N GLY A 956 -22.78 -7.47 -20.74
CA GLY A 956 -24.19 -7.65 -20.42
C GLY A 956 -25.10 -7.71 -21.65
N ALA A 957 -24.74 -7.08 -22.77
CA ALA A 957 -25.61 -6.99 -23.95
C ALA A 957 -25.93 -8.37 -24.55
N ALA A 958 -24.96 -9.29 -24.57
CA ALA A 958 -25.18 -10.65 -25.05
C ALA A 958 -26.13 -11.44 -24.13
N VAL A 959 -26.03 -11.24 -22.80
CA VAL A 959 -26.90 -11.88 -21.81
C VAL A 959 -28.33 -11.32 -21.91
N MET A 960 -28.46 -10.00 -22.04
CA MET A 960 -29.75 -9.33 -22.25
C MET A 960 -30.40 -9.75 -23.57
N GLY A 961 -29.60 -9.96 -24.61
CA GLY A 961 -30.05 -10.55 -25.88
C GLY A 961 -30.65 -11.93 -25.68
N ARG A 962 -29.92 -12.88 -25.07
CA ARG A 962 -30.43 -14.24 -24.80
C ARG A 962 -31.71 -14.22 -23.96
N LEU A 963 -31.74 -13.42 -22.90
CA LEU A 963 -32.94 -13.26 -22.06
C LEU A 963 -34.14 -12.78 -22.89
N ALA A 964 -33.94 -11.83 -23.82
CA ALA A 964 -35.02 -11.36 -24.70
C ALA A 964 -35.55 -12.47 -25.62
N HIS A 965 -34.66 -13.27 -26.22
CA HIS A 965 -35.05 -14.39 -27.09
C HIS A 965 -35.80 -15.47 -26.29
N ASP A 966 -35.29 -15.88 -25.14
CA ASP A 966 -35.91 -16.93 -24.32
C ASP A 966 -37.31 -16.54 -23.82
N ILE A 967 -37.49 -15.25 -23.45
CA ILE A 967 -38.81 -14.72 -23.07
C ILE A 967 -39.77 -14.76 -24.27
N LEU A 968 -39.34 -14.27 -25.44
CA LEU A 968 -40.18 -14.25 -26.64
C LEU A 968 -40.49 -15.68 -27.12
N GLU A 969 -39.53 -16.60 -27.07
CA GLU A 969 -39.73 -18.02 -27.36
C GLU A 969 -40.83 -18.61 -26.48
N ARG A 970 -40.74 -18.37 -25.17
CA ARG A 970 -41.70 -18.91 -24.19
C ARG A 970 -43.11 -18.33 -24.39
N LEU A 971 -43.21 -17.06 -24.78
CA LEU A 971 -44.48 -16.39 -25.07
C LEU A 971 -45.12 -16.87 -26.37
N PHE A 972 -44.36 -17.04 -27.44
CA PHE A 972 -44.92 -17.36 -28.77
C PHE A 972 -45.07 -18.87 -29.04
N ARG A 973 -44.24 -19.73 -28.43
CA ARG A 973 -44.29 -21.20 -28.64
C ARG A 973 -45.67 -21.84 -28.44
N PRO A 974 -46.50 -21.46 -27.45
CA PRO A 974 -47.85 -22.01 -27.30
C PRO A 974 -48.80 -21.72 -28.49
N HIS A 975 -48.45 -20.75 -29.34
CA HIS A 975 -49.26 -20.27 -30.45
C HIS A 975 -48.72 -20.70 -31.83
N GLU A 976 -47.77 -21.62 -31.88
CA GLU A 976 -47.24 -22.16 -33.13
C GLU A 976 -48.36 -22.78 -33.99
N GLN A 977 -48.33 -22.53 -35.30
CA GLN A 977 -49.38 -22.91 -36.27
C GLN A 977 -50.75 -22.25 -36.03
N SER A 978 -50.82 -21.17 -35.25
CA SER A 978 -52.06 -20.44 -34.95
C SER A 978 -51.93 -18.94 -35.19
N THR A 979 -53.07 -18.25 -35.26
CA THR A 979 -53.11 -16.78 -35.37
C THR A 979 -53.13 -16.17 -33.98
N VAL A 980 -52.17 -15.30 -33.68
CA VAL A 980 -52.02 -14.63 -32.38
C VAL A 980 -51.87 -13.11 -32.58
N VAL A 981 -52.47 -12.33 -31.68
CA VAL A 981 -52.20 -10.89 -31.57
C VAL A 981 -51.13 -10.72 -30.49
N PRO A 982 -49.89 -10.29 -30.82
CA PRO A 982 -48.81 -10.19 -29.84
C PRO A 982 -49.15 -9.36 -28.59
N MET A 983 -50.02 -8.35 -28.72
CA MET A 983 -50.52 -7.56 -27.59
C MET A 983 -51.23 -8.39 -26.51
N ASP A 984 -51.94 -9.47 -26.88
CA ASP A 984 -52.68 -10.31 -25.93
C ASP A 984 -51.74 -11.13 -25.02
N LEU A 985 -50.49 -11.31 -25.45
CA LEU A 985 -49.43 -12.03 -24.71
C LEU A 985 -48.86 -11.23 -23.54
N LEU A 986 -49.21 -9.94 -23.40
CA LEU A 986 -48.80 -9.11 -22.25
C LEU A 986 -49.24 -9.70 -20.91
N SER A 987 -50.37 -10.40 -20.88
CA SER A 987 -50.94 -11.00 -19.66
C SER A 987 -50.03 -12.05 -19.02
N GLY A 988 -49.26 -12.80 -19.82
CA GLY A 988 -48.32 -13.83 -19.35
C GLY A 988 -46.86 -13.36 -19.24
N PHE A 989 -46.55 -12.11 -19.59
CA PHE A 989 -45.18 -11.61 -19.63
C PHE A 989 -44.51 -11.54 -18.24
N ASP A 990 -45.24 -11.07 -17.23
CA ASP A 990 -44.67 -10.82 -15.90
C ASP A 990 -44.29 -12.11 -15.16
N ASP A 991 -45.06 -13.18 -15.36
CA ASP A 991 -44.77 -14.51 -14.80
C ASP A 991 -43.50 -15.10 -15.43
N ILE A 992 -43.39 -15.05 -16.76
CA ILE A 992 -42.22 -15.55 -17.51
C ILE A 992 -40.96 -14.72 -17.17
N TRP A 993 -41.10 -13.40 -17.07
CA TRP A 993 -40.01 -12.52 -16.66
C TRP A 993 -39.48 -12.90 -15.27
N SER A 994 -40.39 -13.13 -14.31
CA SER A 994 -40.04 -13.46 -12.93
C SER A 994 -39.34 -14.82 -12.81
N GLU A 995 -39.69 -15.77 -13.68
CA GLU A 995 -39.04 -17.10 -13.77
C GLU A 995 -37.64 -17.03 -14.39
N LEU A 996 -37.47 -16.38 -15.54
CA LEU A 996 -36.27 -16.49 -16.37
C LEU A 996 -35.20 -15.42 -16.08
N ALA A 997 -35.59 -14.22 -15.65
CA ALA A 997 -34.65 -13.12 -15.45
C ALA A 997 -33.61 -13.38 -14.35
N PRO A 998 -33.95 -13.95 -13.17
CA PRO A 998 -32.96 -14.14 -12.09
C PRO A 998 -31.76 -15.00 -12.51
N GLY A 999 -31.98 -16.07 -13.30
CA GLY A 999 -30.91 -16.94 -13.78
C GLY A 999 -29.94 -16.21 -14.71
N HIS A 1000 -30.47 -15.57 -15.76
CA HIS A 1000 -29.70 -14.79 -16.72
C HIS A 1000 -28.94 -13.63 -16.06
N LEU A 1001 -29.57 -12.93 -15.12
CA LEU A 1001 -28.95 -11.79 -14.44
C LEU A 1001 -27.80 -12.19 -13.51
N ARG A 1002 -27.71 -13.46 -13.06
CA ARG A 1002 -26.54 -13.99 -12.33
C ARG A 1002 -25.34 -14.24 -13.25
N GLU A 1003 -25.58 -14.55 -14.52
CA GLU A 1003 -24.54 -14.71 -15.54
C GLU A 1003 -24.03 -13.37 -16.08
N ALA A 1004 -24.81 -12.29 -15.93
CA ALA A 1004 -24.44 -10.97 -16.43
C ALA A 1004 -23.24 -10.39 -15.66
N PRO A 1005 -22.07 -10.20 -16.32
CA PRO A 1005 -20.86 -9.67 -15.68
C PRO A 1005 -20.92 -8.13 -15.58
N LEU A 1006 -22.04 -7.63 -15.06
CA LEU A 1006 -22.35 -6.21 -14.92
C LEU A 1006 -22.22 -5.77 -13.47
N ALA A 1007 -21.73 -4.55 -13.27
CA ALA A 1007 -21.83 -3.87 -11.98
C ALA A 1007 -23.32 -3.73 -11.58
N PRO A 1008 -23.66 -3.75 -10.28
CA PRO A 1008 -25.06 -3.97 -9.89
C PRO A 1008 -26.02 -2.84 -10.24
N ALA A 1009 -25.57 -1.58 -10.19
CA ALA A 1009 -26.34 -0.45 -10.72
C ALA A 1009 -26.62 -0.62 -12.23
N ALA A 1010 -25.60 -0.96 -13.03
CA ALA A 1010 -25.75 -1.17 -14.47
C ALA A 1010 -26.70 -2.35 -14.78
N ARG A 1011 -26.61 -3.44 -14.01
CA ARG A 1011 -27.50 -4.60 -14.14
C ARG A 1011 -28.95 -4.24 -13.88
N PHE A 1012 -29.22 -3.52 -12.79
CA PHE A 1012 -30.57 -3.05 -12.46
C PHE A 1012 -31.15 -2.20 -13.60
N PHE A 1013 -30.39 -1.21 -14.08
CA PHE A 1013 -30.85 -0.33 -15.16
C PHE A 1013 -31.09 -1.09 -16.47
N GLN A 1014 -30.18 -1.97 -16.88
CA GLN A 1014 -30.32 -2.73 -18.13
C GLN A 1014 -31.46 -3.73 -18.10
N ALA A 1015 -31.63 -4.46 -16.99
CA ALA A 1015 -32.75 -5.39 -16.81
C ALA A 1015 -34.08 -4.64 -16.88
N ARG A 1016 -34.18 -3.51 -16.18
CA ARG A 1016 -35.40 -2.68 -16.18
C ARG A 1016 -35.69 -2.09 -17.56
N LEU A 1017 -34.66 -1.64 -18.27
CA LEU A 1017 -34.80 -1.14 -19.63
C LEU A 1017 -35.30 -2.23 -20.59
N LEU A 1018 -34.69 -3.42 -20.56
CA LEU A 1018 -35.12 -4.55 -21.40
C LEU A 1018 -36.57 -4.94 -21.13
N GLN A 1019 -36.96 -5.00 -19.85
CA GLN A 1019 -38.34 -5.29 -19.44
C GLN A 1019 -39.33 -4.33 -20.10
N GLU A 1020 -39.04 -3.02 -20.04
CA GLU A 1020 -39.91 -2.00 -20.63
C GLU A 1020 -39.90 -2.02 -22.17
N LEU A 1021 -38.76 -2.32 -22.81
CA LEU A 1021 -38.67 -2.47 -24.26
C LEU A 1021 -39.53 -3.65 -24.77
N LEU A 1022 -39.49 -4.80 -24.10
CA LEU A 1022 -40.32 -5.96 -24.47
C LEU A 1022 -41.81 -5.68 -24.26
N ARG A 1023 -42.19 -5.01 -23.16
CA ARG A 1023 -43.57 -4.57 -22.94
C ARG A 1023 -44.02 -3.59 -24.01
N ALA A 1024 -43.18 -2.62 -24.37
CA ALA A 1024 -43.46 -1.66 -25.43
C ALA A 1024 -43.60 -2.34 -26.79
N TYR A 1025 -42.80 -3.38 -27.07
CA TYR A 1025 -42.94 -4.20 -28.25
C TYR A 1025 -44.31 -4.85 -28.35
N LEU A 1026 -44.71 -5.62 -27.33
CA LEU A 1026 -45.99 -6.34 -27.32
C LEU A 1026 -47.19 -5.37 -27.39
N ARG A 1027 -47.17 -4.27 -26.63
CA ARG A 1027 -48.25 -3.24 -26.64
C ARG A 1027 -48.49 -2.60 -28.01
N GLN A 1028 -47.45 -2.48 -28.82
CA GLN A 1028 -47.53 -1.80 -30.13
C GLN A 1028 -47.77 -2.78 -31.29
N SER A 1029 -47.90 -4.08 -31.00
CA SER A 1029 -48.14 -5.14 -31.99
C SER A 1029 -49.56 -5.66 -31.85
N ASP A 1030 -50.52 -4.85 -32.28
CA ASP A 1030 -51.97 -5.07 -32.21
C ASP A 1030 -52.57 -5.78 -33.43
N GLN A 1031 -51.77 -6.04 -34.45
CA GLN A 1031 -52.20 -6.77 -35.65
C GLN A 1031 -52.11 -8.29 -35.46
N PRO A 1032 -53.10 -9.06 -35.96
CA PRO A 1032 -53.05 -10.52 -35.91
C PRO A 1032 -51.95 -11.05 -36.84
N VAL A 1033 -51.17 -12.00 -36.34
CA VAL A 1033 -50.09 -12.64 -37.09
C VAL A 1033 -50.28 -14.14 -37.07
N HIS A 1034 -50.17 -14.78 -38.23
CA HIS A 1034 -50.21 -16.24 -38.34
C HIS A 1034 -48.78 -16.78 -38.16
N LEU A 1035 -48.53 -17.38 -37.00
CA LEU A 1035 -47.21 -17.82 -36.57
C LEU A 1035 -46.94 -19.24 -37.08
N LEU A 1036 -45.92 -19.42 -37.92
CA LEU A 1036 -45.54 -20.72 -38.46
C LEU A 1036 -44.56 -21.45 -37.52
N ALA A 1037 -43.50 -20.78 -37.06
CA ALA A 1037 -42.49 -21.39 -36.20
C ALA A 1037 -41.76 -20.33 -35.35
N VAL A 1038 -41.17 -20.75 -34.23
CA VAL A 1038 -40.37 -19.91 -33.33
C VAL A 1038 -39.10 -20.65 -32.92
N GLU A 1039 -37.97 -19.97 -32.98
CA GLU A 1039 -36.65 -20.46 -32.57
C GLU A 1039 -36.30 -21.82 -33.22
N GLN A 1040 -36.67 -21.97 -34.49
CA GLN A 1040 -36.54 -23.21 -35.26
C GLN A 1040 -35.08 -23.45 -35.65
N SER A 1041 -34.50 -24.56 -35.20
CA SER A 1041 -33.16 -24.97 -35.61
C SER A 1041 -33.17 -25.55 -37.03
N ALA A 1042 -32.31 -25.04 -37.90
CA ALA A 1042 -32.18 -25.48 -39.29
C ALA A 1042 -30.71 -25.74 -39.64
N GLN A 1043 -30.48 -26.78 -40.44
CA GLN A 1043 -29.16 -27.09 -40.99
C GLN A 1043 -29.27 -27.52 -42.44
N ARG A 1044 -28.35 -27.04 -43.29
CA ARG A 1044 -28.34 -27.34 -44.71
C ARG A 1044 -26.90 -27.36 -45.24
N PRO A 1045 -26.47 -28.36 -46.02
CA PRO A 1045 -25.18 -28.30 -46.70
C PRO A 1045 -25.12 -27.11 -47.65
N LEU A 1046 -23.95 -26.49 -47.81
CA LEU A 1046 -23.73 -25.47 -48.84
C LEU A 1046 -23.92 -26.06 -50.25
N PRO A 1047 -24.20 -25.24 -51.28
CA PRO A 1047 -24.43 -25.74 -52.63
C PRO A 1047 -23.15 -26.20 -53.34
N GLY A 1048 -23.33 -27.05 -54.35
CA GLY A 1048 -22.28 -27.50 -55.28
C GLY A 1048 -21.01 -28.05 -54.62
N ALA A 1049 -19.83 -27.58 -55.04
CA ALA A 1049 -18.53 -28.08 -54.57
C ALA A 1049 -18.25 -27.74 -53.08
N ALA A 1050 -19.04 -26.84 -52.49
CA ALA A 1050 -18.97 -26.49 -51.08
C ALA A 1050 -19.81 -27.41 -50.15
N ALA A 1051 -20.53 -28.40 -50.68
CA ALA A 1051 -21.46 -29.26 -49.92
C ALA A 1051 -20.88 -30.00 -48.71
N ARG A 1052 -19.54 -30.14 -48.65
CA ARG A 1052 -18.82 -30.64 -47.46
C ARG A 1052 -18.94 -29.74 -46.23
N ILE A 1053 -19.42 -28.50 -46.40
CA ILE A 1053 -19.67 -27.56 -45.30
C ILE A 1053 -21.17 -27.55 -45.00
N VAL A 1054 -21.54 -27.95 -43.78
CA VAL A 1054 -22.93 -27.84 -43.29
C VAL A 1054 -23.13 -26.48 -42.64
N LEU A 1055 -24.03 -25.66 -43.16
CA LEU A 1055 -24.44 -24.41 -42.53
C LEU A 1055 -25.54 -24.68 -41.50
N ARG A 1056 -25.46 -24.03 -40.34
CA ARG A 1056 -26.41 -24.17 -39.23
C ARG A 1056 -26.87 -22.79 -38.74
N GLY A 1057 -28.12 -22.71 -38.30
CA GLY A 1057 -28.69 -21.50 -37.72
C GLY A 1057 -29.98 -21.80 -36.95
N ARG A 1058 -30.42 -20.83 -36.15
CA ARG A 1058 -31.69 -20.86 -35.43
C ARG A 1058 -32.51 -19.68 -35.94
N LEU A 1059 -33.68 -19.96 -36.49
CA LEU A 1059 -34.60 -18.98 -37.07
C LEU A 1059 -35.50 -18.45 -35.94
N ASP A 1060 -35.31 -17.21 -35.50
CA ASP A 1060 -35.99 -16.69 -34.29
C ASP A 1060 -37.51 -16.75 -34.40
N ARG A 1061 -38.09 -16.30 -35.53
CA ARG A 1061 -39.54 -16.35 -35.76
C ARG A 1061 -39.87 -16.41 -37.24
N ILE A 1062 -40.89 -17.21 -37.59
CA ILE A 1062 -41.42 -17.33 -38.96
C ILE A 1062 -42.92 -17.09 -38.92
N ASP A 1063 -43.36 -16.06 -39.62
CA ASP A 1063 -44.77 -15.69 -39.78
C ASP A 1063 -45.23 -15.95 -41.22
N LEU A 1064 -46.53 -15.99 -41.47
CA LEU A 1064 -47.09 -15.98 -42.83
C LEU A 1064 -47.46 -14.54 -43.22
N ASP A 1065 -46.91 -14.04 -44.34
CA ASP A 1065 -47.26 -12.72 -44.84
C ASP A 1065 -48.70 -12.71 -45.37
N PRO A 1066 -49.58 -11.80 -44.88
CA PRO A 1066 -50.99 -11.79 -45.24
C PRO A 1066 -51.26 -11.29 -46.67
N SER A 1067 -50.30 -10.62 -47.32
CA SER A 1067 -50.49 -10.04 -48.66
C SER A 1067 -50.08 -11.01 -49.78
N LEU A 1068 -48.94 -11.67 -49.59
CA LEU A 1068 -48.31 -12.56 -50.56
C LEU A 1068 -48.50 -14.04 -50.25
N ASN A 1069 -48.99 -14.37 -49.04
CA ASN A 1069 -49.19 -15.74 -48.58
C ASN A 1069 -47.91 -16.60 -48.65
N ILE A 1070 -46.77 -15.99 -48.36
CA ILE A 1070 -45.44 -16.63 -48.28
C ILE A 1070 -44.85 -16.46 -46.87
N PRO A 1071 -43.96 -17.36 -46.42
CA PRO A 1071 -43.30 -17.23 -45.12
C PRO A 1071 -42.46 -15.96 -45.01
N MET A 1072 -42.42 -15.35 -43.82
CA MET A 1072 -41.63 -14.18 -43.45
C MET A 1072 -40.79 -14.49 -42.21
N ILE A 1073 -39.48 -14.47 -42.36
CA ILE A 1073 -38.51 -14.76 -41.29
C ILE A 1073 -38.15 -13.45 -40.58
N LEU A 1074 -38.35 -13.41 -39.27
CA LEU A 1074 -38.05 -12.27 -38.40
C LEU A 1074 -36.89 -12.62 -37.47
N ASP A 1075 -35.92 -11.72 -37.38
CA ASP A 1075 -34.76 -11.84 -36.47
C ASP A 1075 -34.78 -10.73 -35.42
N TYR A 1076 -34.74 -11.09 -34.14
CA TYR A 1076 -34.83 -10.15 -33.04
C TYR A 1076 -33.49 -9.48 -32.75
N LYS A 1077 -33.51 -8.16 -32.59
CA LYS A 1077 -32.33 -7.36 -32.22
C LYS A 1077 -32.65 -6.42 -31.06
N THR A 1078 -31.89 -6.52 -29.97
CA THR A 1078 -32.07 -5.68 -28.76
C THR A 1078 -31.49 -4.27 -28.88
N GLY A 1079 -30.62 -4.01 -29.86
CA GLY A 1079 -30.08 -2.68 -30.14
C GLY A 1079 -31.00 -1.82 -31.02
N GLY A 1080 -30.77 -0.50 -31.02
CA GLY A 1080 -31.49 0.45 -31.88
C GLY A 1080 -31.28 0.18 -33.38
N ALA A 1081 -32.17 0.70 -34.22
CA ALA A 1081 -32.10 0.50 -35.67
C ALA A 1081 -30.87 1.24 -36.23
N SER A 1082 -29.78 0.51 -36.49
CA SER A 1082 -28.68 1.06 -37.27
C SER A 1082 -29.20 1.48 -38.65
N ARG A 1083 -28.75 2.60 -39.22
CA ARG A 1083 -29.02 3.01 -40.61
C ARG A 1083 -28.36 2.05 -41.63
N ARG A 1084 -28.70 0.75 -41.58
CA ARG A 1084 -28.28 -0.23 -42.57
C ARG A 1084 -29.02 0.09 -43.84
N LYS A 1085 -28.27 0.25 -44.94
CA LYS A 1085 -28.87 0.40 -46.26
C LYS A 1085 -29.53 -0.94 -46.61
N PRO A 1086 -30.81 -0.96 -47.01
CA PRO A 1086 -31.42 -2.20 -47.45
C PRO A 1086 -30.67 -2.72 -48.68
N LEU A 1087 -30.64 -4.04 -48.85
CA LEU A 1087 -29.89 -4.68 -49.91
C LEU A 1087 -30.42 -4.24 -51.29
N ASP A 1088 -29.48 -4.02 -52.20
CA ASP A 1088 -29.77 -3.70 -53.59
C ASP A 1088 -29.74 -5.01 -54.38
N ILE A 1089 -30.92 -5.54 -54.70
CA ILE A 1089 -31.08 -6.88 -55.28
C ILE A 1089 -30.37 -6.98 -56.63
N LEU A 1090 -30.45 -5.93 -57.46
CA LEU A 1090 -29.80 -5.90 -58.77
C LEU A 1090 -28.28 -6.03 -58.65
N ARG A 1091 -27.67 -5.38 -57.64
CA ARG A 1091 -26.24 -5.52 -57.35
C ARG A 1091 -25.85 -6.90 -56.82
N LEU A 1092 -26.79 -7.61 -56.18
CA LEU A 1092 -26.55 -8.97 -55.70
C LEU A 1092 -26.70 -10.01 -56.81
N GLU A 1093 -27.53 -9.74 -57.81
CA GLU A 1093 -27.57 -10.51 -59.06
C GLU A 1093 -26.27 -10.29 -59.87
N GLU A 1094 -25.82 -9.04 -60.01
CA GLU A 1094 -24.50 -8.71 -60.60
C GLU A 1094 -23.36 -9.42 -59.87
N LEU A 1095 -23.33 -9.33 -58.53
CA LEU A 1095 -22.33 -10.04 -57.71
C LEU A 1095 -22.31 -11.55 -58.00
N ALA A 1096 -23.48 -12.20 -58.07
CA ALA A 1096 -23.53 -13.63 -58.34
C ALA A 1096 -22.91 -13.97 -59.70
N ASN A 1097 -23.10 -13.13 -60.72
CA ASN A 1097 -22.48 -13.30 -62.04
C ASN A 1097 -20.97 -13.03 -61.98
N ASP A 1098 -20.52 -11.94 -61.36
CA ASP A 1098 -19.09 -11.60 -61.24
C ASP A 1098 -18.29 -12.70 -60.54
N LEU A 1099 -18.88 -13.36 -59.53
CA LEU A 1099 -18.24 -14.45 -58.81
C LEU A 1099 -18.09 -15.74 -59.65
N THR A 1100 -18.81 -15.90 -60.77
CA THR A 1100 -18.64 -17.08 -61.63
C THR A 1100 -17.29 -17.07 -62.36
N ASP A 1101 -16.75 -15.88 -62.64
CA ASP A 1101 -15.47 -15.68 -63.34
C ASP A 1101 -14.26 -15.64 -62.38
N LEU A 1102 -14.49 -15.48 -61.06
CA LEU A 1102 -13.44 -15.38 -60.04
C LEU A 1102 -13.17 -16.72 -59.36
N SER A 1103 -12.04 -17.36 -59.67
CA SER A 1103 -11.65 -18.64 -59.06
C SER A 1103 -11.19 -18.48 -57.60
N PRO A 1104 -11.80 -19.17 -56.61
CA PRO A 1104 -11.39 -19.09 -55.20
C PRO A 1104 -10.01 -19.69 -54.88
N GLY A 1105 -9.40 -20.42 -55.81
CA GLY A 1105 -8.09 -21.07 -55.64
C GLY A 1105 -6.89 -20.20 -56.05
N ASP A 1106 -7.11 -19.14 -56.83
CA ASP A 1106 -6.08 -18.15 -57.16
C ASP A 1106 -6.08 -17.03 -56.12
N GLU A 1107 -4.91 -16.64 -55.59
CA GLU A 1107 -4.80 -15.75 -54.44
C GLU A 1107 -5.37 -14.35 -54.71
N THR A 1108 -5.12 -13.81 -55.92
CA THR A 1108 -5.61 -12.49 -56.34
C THR A 1108 -7.12 -12.49 -56.55
N ALA A 1109 -7.63 -13.47 -57.31
CA ALA A 1109 -9.07 -13.62 -57.57
C ALA A 1109 -9.86 -13.96 -56.29
N ALA A 1110 -9.29 -14.75 -55.38
CA ALA A 1110 -9.86 -15.04 -54.07
C ALA A 1110 -10.01 -13.77 -53.21
N HIS A 1111 -8.99 -12.91 -53.19
CA HIS A 1111 -9.02 -11.65 -52.46
C HIS A 1111 -10.03 -10.65 -53.06
N GLU A 1112 -10.05 -10.52 -54.38
CA GLU A 1112 -10.97 -9.67 -55.12
C GLU A 1112 -12.43 -10.12 -54.90
N GLY A 1113 -12.71 -11.41 -55.12
CA GLY A 1113 -14.05 -11.96 -54.91
C GLY A 1113 -14.54 -11.80 -53.47
N LEU A 1114 -13.69 -12.03 -52.47
CA LEU A 1114 -14.08 -11.85 -51.07
C LEU A 1114 -14.38 -10.37 -50.76
N THR A 1115 -13.64 -9.46 -51.38
CA THR A 1115 -13.88 -8.01 -51.27
C THR A 1115 -15.23 -7.63 -51.87
N LEU A 1116 -15.57 -8.16 -53.05
CA LEU A 1116 -16.88 -7.97 -53.67
C LEU A 1116 -18.00 -8.51 -52.78
N VAL A 1117 -17.89 -9.75 -52.29
CA VAL A 1117 -18.91 -10.32 -51.39
C VAL A 1117 -19.06 -9.48 -50.12
N ASN A 1118 -17.96 -9.07 -49.49
CA ASN A 1118 -18.01 -8.27 -48.27
C ASN A 1118 -18.62 -6.87 -48.51
N THR A 1119 -18.41 -6.29 -49.70
CA THR A 1119 -18.96 -4.98 -50.08
C THR A 1119 -20.46 -5.02 -50.32
N HIS A 1120 -20.94 -6.05 -51.01
CA HIS A 1120 -22.33 -6.16 -51.44
C HIS A 1120 -23.20 -6.97 -50.45
N LEU A 1121 -22.61 -7.88 -49.68
CA LEU A 1121 -23.28 -8.76 -48.71
C LEU A 1121 -22.60 -8.74 -47.33
N SER A 1122 -22.48 -7.55 -46.74
CA SER A 1122 -21.76 -7.33 -45.45
C SER A 1122 -22.32 -8.08 -44.22
N ASP A 1123 -23.58 -8.54 -44.25
CA ASP A 1123 -24.20 -9.33 -43.18
C ASP A 1123 -24.91 -10.56 -43.74
N PRO A 1124 -24.33 -11.77 -43.62
CA PRO A 1124 -24.90 -12.99 -44.19
C PRO A 1124 -26.02 -13.59 -43.33
N GLN A 1125 -26.41 -12.98 -42.20
CA GLN A 1125 -27.39 -13.56 -41.27
C GLN A 1125 -28.76 -13.82 -41.91
N LEU A 1126 -29.46 -12.77 -42.37
CA LEU A 1126 -30.77 -12.92 -43.02
C LEU A 1126 -30.72 -13.70 -44.36
N PRO A 1127 -29.77 -13.44 -45.28
CA PRO A 1127 -29.59 -14.29 -46.46
C PRO A 1127 -29.33 -15.77 -46.11
N GLY A 1128 -28.58 -16.02 -45.05
CA GLY A 1128 -28.34 -17.37 -44.55
C GLY A 1128 -29.60 -18.03 -44.00
N TYR A 1129 -30.46 -17.30 -43.29
CA TYR A 1129 -31.78 -17.77 -42.86
C TYR A 1129 -32.66 -18.16 -44.04
N LEU A 1130 -32.70 -17.35 -45.10
CA LEU A 1130 -33.40 -17.67 -46.35
C LEU A 1130 -32.89 -18.97 -46.99
N TYR A 1131 -31.57 -19.20 -46.96
CA TYR A 1131 -30.98 -20.44 -47.46
C TYR A 1131 -31.35 -21.65 -46.59
N LEU A 1132 -31.31 -21.50 -45.26
CA LEU A 1132 -31.62 -22.55 -44.29
C LEU A 1132 -33.11 -22.95 -44.31
N HIS A 1133 -34.01 -22.00 -44.54
CA HIS A 1133 -35.46 -22.25 -44.63
C HIS A 1133 -35.85 -23.12 -45.83
N ALA A 1134 -35.01 -23.18 -46.87
CA ALA A 1134 -35.17 -24.02 -48.06
C ALA A 1134 -36.39 -23.78 -48.96
N ALA A 1135 -37.27 -22.83 -48.62
CA ALA A 1135 -38.35 -22.33 -49.46
C ALA A 1135 -38.30 -20.80 -49.61
N PRO A 1136 -38.83 -20.24 -50.71
CA PRO A 1136 -38.90 -18.79 -50.92
C PRO A 1136 -39.62 -18.09 -49.76
N ALA A 1137 -39.01 -17.03 -49.22
CA ALA A 1137 -39.51 -16.34 -48.04
C ALA A 1137 -39.08 -14.87 -48.03
N LEU A 1138 -39.83 -14.03 -47.34
CA LEU A 1138 -39.39 -12.68 -46.97
C LEU A 1138 -38.57 -12.74 -45.68
N CYS A 1139 -37.79 -11.69 -45.41
CA CYS A 1139 -37.13 -11.57 -44.11
C CYS A 1139 -36.84 -10.13 -43.69
N GLY A 1140 -36.65 -9.92 -42.39
CA GLY A 1140 -36.29 -8.62 -41.82
C GLY A 1140 -35.88 -8.69 -40.36
N TYR A 1141 -35.31 -7.59 -39.87
CA TYR A 1141 -34.95 -7.43 -38.47
C TYR A 1141 -36.08 -6.77 -37.69
N VAL A 1142 -36.31 -7.24 -36.46
CA VAL A 1142 -37.20 -6.63 -35.47
C VAL A 1142 -36.34 -6.00 -34.38
N HIS A 1143 -36.22 -4.68 -34.41
CA HIS A 1143 -35.45 -3.90 -33.44
C HIS A 1143 -36.25 -3.60 -32.17
N LEU A 1144 -36.08 -4.45 -31.16
CA LEU A 1144 -36.74 -4.31 -29.85
C LEU A 1144 -36.32 -3.02 -29.13
N GLY A 1145 -35.12 -2.48 -29.42
CA GLY A 1145 -34.64 -1.21 -28.87
C GLY A 1145 -35.31 0.05 -29.43
N GLU A 1146 -36.15 -0.06 -30.46
CA GLU A 1146 -36.86 1.08 -31.05
C GLU A 1146 -38.22 1.34 -30.41
N TRP A 1147 -38.40 2.56 -29.89
CA TRP A 1147 -39.65 3.00 -29.26
C TRP A 1147 -40.74 3.35 -30.27
N GLN A 1148 -40.36 3.73 -31.50
CA GLN A 1148 -41.29 4.08 -32.58
C GLN A 1148 -41.64 2.85 -33.42
N ALA A 1149 -42.92 2.43 -33.38
CA ALA A 1149 -43.42 1.25 -34.11
C ALA A 1149 -43.02 1.24 -35.61
N LYS A 1150 -43.05 2.40 -36.27
CA LYS A 1150 -42.72 2.55 -37.70
C LYS A 1150 -41.27 2.21 -38.09
N ASN A 1151 -40.34 2.24 -37.14
CA ASN A 1151 -38.91 1.96 -37.38
C ASN A 1151 -38.46 0.60 -36.82
N ARG A 1152 -39.39 -0.14 -36.21
CA ARG A 1152 -39.08 -1.40 -35.51
C ARG A 1152 -38.81 -2.55 -36.46
N PHE A 1153 -39.57 -2.64 -37.55
CA PHE A 1153 -39.35 -3.64 -38.58
C PHE A 1153 -38.50 -3.03 -39.71
N VAL A 1154 -37.35 -3.64 -39.98
CA VAL A 1154 -36.46 -3.27 -41.07
C VAL A 1154 -36.41 -4.44 -42.05
N PRO A 1155 -37.14 -4.37 -43.19
CA PRO A 1155 -37.08 -5.42 -44.20
C PRO A 1155 -35.68 -5.50 -44.82
N LEU A 1156 -35.29 -6.69 -45.30
CA LEU A 1156 -34.00 -6.88 -45.97
C LEU A 1156 -33.89 -6.06 -47.27
N THR A 1157 -35.02 -5.83 -47.96
CA THR A 1157 -35.13 -5.13 -49.25
C THR A 1157 -35.77 -3.75 -49.11
N LYS A 1158 -35.51 -2.83 -50.06
CA LYS A 1158 -36.11 -1.47 -50.03
C LYS A 1158 -37.61 -1.54 -50.34
N PRO A 1159 -38.48 -0.87 -49.56
CA PRO A 1159 -39.87 -0.68 -49.97
C PRO A 1159 -39.94 0.32 -51.14
N GLY A 1160 -40.31 -0.17 -52.33
CA GLY A 1160 -40.52 0.65 -53.54
C GLY A 1160 -41.90 1.33 -53.57
N LYS A 1161 -42.15 2.19 -54.57
CA LYS A 1161 -43.52 2.63 -54.91
C LYS A 1161 -44.33 1.40 -55.37
N LYS A 1162 -45.66 1.36 -55.14
CA LYS A 1162 -46.51 0.15 -55.33
C LYS A 1162 -46.17 -0.75 -56.53
N ASN A 1163 -46.03 -0.19 -57.74
CA ASN A 1163 -45.76 -0.97 -58.96
C ASN A 1163 -44.30 -1.46 -59.09
N GLU A 1164 -43.37 -0.84 -58.37
CA GLU A 1164 -41.95 -1.20 -58.33
C GLU A 1164 -41.67 -2.24 -57.23
N ALA A 1165 -42.45 -2.22 -56.15
CA ALA A 1165 -42.34 -3.16 -55.03
C ALA A 1165 -42.66 -4.62 -55.42
N GLU A 1166 -43.69 -4.85 -56.23
CA GLU A 1166 -44.03 -6.20 -56.72
C GLU A 1166 -42.92 -6.78 -57.61
N ARG A 1167 -42.36 -5.96 -58.51
CA ARG A 1167 -41.23 -6.37 -59.37
C ARG A 1167 -39.99 -6.68 -58.57
N LEU A 1168 -39.61 -5.80 -57.64
CA LEU A 1168 -38.46 -6.03 -56.76
C LEU A 1168 -38.63 -7.26 -55.88
N THR A 1169 -39.86 -7.56 -55.45
CA THR A 1169 -40.16 -8.78 -54.68
C THR A 1169 -39.96 -10.04 -55.53
N HIS A 1170 -40.40 -10.02 -56.81
CA HIS A 1170 -40.16 -11.14 -57.72
C HIS A 1170 -38.66 -11.37 -57.97
N HIS A 1171 -37.91 -10.30 -58.28
CA HIS A 1171 -36.45 -10.36 -58.43
C HIS A 1171 -35.76 -10.89 -57.16
N PHE A 1172 -36.23 -10.49 -55.97
CA PHE A 1172 -35.69 -10.98 -54.71
C PHE A 1172 -35.90 -12.49 -54.51
N LEU A 1173 -37.10 -13.00 -54.83
CA LEU A 1173 -37.41 -14.43 -54.74
C LEU A 1173 -36.63 -15.25 -55.79
N ASP A 1174 -36.49 -14.73 -57.01
CA ASP A 1174 -35.65 -15.33 -58.05
C ASP A 1174 -34.18 -15.38 -57.61
N TRP A 1175 -33.65 -14.27 -57.10
CA TRP A 1175 -32.29 -14.20 -56.56
C TRP A 1175 -32.09 -15.19 -55.40
N GLN A 1176 -33.06 -15.36 -54.50
CA GLN A 1176 -32.97 -16.34 -53.41
C GLN A 1176 -32.76 -17.78 -53.94
N THR A 1177 -33.38 -18.12 -55.07
CA THR A 1177 -33.32 -19.47 -55.64
C THR A 1177 -32.13 -19.68 -56.59
N GLN A 1178 -31.70 -18.63 -57.30
CA GLN A 1178 -30.67 -18.74 -58.34
C GLN A 1178 -29.35 -18.04 -57.98
N GLY A 1179 -29.38 -16.84 -57.40
CA GLY A 1179 -28.19 -16.04 -57.11
C GLY A 1179 -27.54 -16.31 -55.74
N LEU A 1180 -28.35 -16.44 -54.68
CA LEU A 1180 -27.87 -16.70 -53.32
C LEU A 1180 -27.09 -18.02 -53.20
N PRO A 1181 -27.51 -19.15 -53.83
CA PRO A 1181 -26.70 -20.36 -53.85
C PRO A 1181 -25.32 -20.15 -54.48
N VAL A 1182 -25.21 -19.39 -55.58
CA VAL A 1182 -23.93 -19.12 -56.24
C VAL A 1182 -22.96 -18.39 -55.30
N ILE A 1183 -23.44 -17.35 -54.60
CA ILE A 1183 -22.63 -16.60 -53.63
C ILE A 1183 -22.17 -17.50 -52.47
N LEU A 1184 -23.07 -18.34 -51.94
CA LEU A 1184 -22.76 -19.26 -50.84
C LEU A 1184 -21.83 -20.40 -51.26
N GLU A 1185 -21.97 -20.94 -52.47
CA GLU A 1185 -21.02 -21.90 -53.05
C GLU A 1185 -19.64 -21.28 -53.19
N TRP A 1186 -19.56 -20.07 -53.75
CA TRP A 1186 -18.30 -19.35 -53.91
C TRP A 1186 -17.62 -19.10 -52.56
N LEU A 1187 -18.35 -18.62 -51.55
CA LEU A 1187 -17.83 -18.43 -50.19
C LEU A 1187 -17.32 -19.75 -49.57
N GLY A 1188 -18.08 -20.83 -49.74
CA GLY A 1188 -17.69 -22.15 -49.25
C GLY A 1188 -16.42 -22.65 -49.93
N ARG A 1189 -16.32 -22.53 -51.25
CA ARG A 1189 -15.11 -22.85 -52.01
C ARG A 1189 -13.94 -21.97 -51.59
N HIS A 1190 -14.16 -20.67 -51.34
CA HIS A 1190 -13.13 -19.79 -50.80
C HIS A 1190 -12.62 -20.25 -49.43
N ILE A 1191 -13.50 -20.73 -48.53
CA ILE A 1191 -13.09 -21.33 -47.24
C ILE A 1191 -12.16 -22.54 -47.45
N LEU A 1192 -12.38 -23.33 -48.50
CA LEU A 1192 -11.72 -24.61 -48.73
C LEU A 1192 -10.48 -24.53 -49.62
N GLU A 1193 -10.50 -23.70 -50.66
CA GLU A 1193 -9.55 -23.69 -51.78
C GLU A 1193 -8.52 -22.55 -51.68
N ALA A 1194 -8.87 -21.43 -51.04
CA ALA A 1194 -7.94 -20.29 -50.96
C ALA A 1194 -6.67 -20.65 -50.18
N PRO A 1195 -5.47 -20.22 -50.64
CA PRO A 1195 -4.20 -20.69 -50.07
C PRO A 1195 -3.95 -20.18 -48.65
N LEU A 1196 -4.45 -19.00 -48.30
CA LEU A 1196 -4.14 -18.29 -47.06
C LEU A 1196 -5.40 -17.93 -46.25
N PHE A 1197 -5.24 -17.82 -44.94
CA PHE A 1197 -6.17 -17.09 -44.07
C PHE A 1197 -5.81 -15.59 -44.09
N SER A 1198 -6.13 -14.92 -45.19
CA SER A 1198 -5.79 -13.52 -45.41
C SER A 1198 -6.42 -12.57 -44.37
N PRO A 1199 -5.76 -11.43 -44.04
CA PRO A 1199 -6.34 -10.40 -43.18
C PRO A 1199 -7.57 -9.75 -43.84
N THR A 1200 -8.26 -8.89 -43.09
CA THR A 1200 -9.50 -8.23 -43.55
C THR A 1200 -9.28 -7.45 -44.85
N THR A 1201 -10.30 -7.44 -45.71
CA THR A 1201 -10.37 -6.59 -46.91
C THR A 1201 -10.88 -5.17 -46.59
N GLN A 1202 -11.26 -4.91 -45.34
CA GLN A 1202 -11.77 -3.62 -44.86
C GLN A 1202 -11.05 -3.17 -43.58
N PRO A 1203 -9.97 -2.36 -43.70
CA PRO A 1203 -9.22 -1.75 -42.60
C PRO A 1203 -10.10 -1.14 -41.48
N GLY A 1204 -11.21 -0.49 -41.85
CA GLY A 1204 -12.14 0.15 -40.92
C GLY A 1204 -12.79 -0.78 -39.89
N THR A 1205 -12.65 -2.11 -40.03
CA THR A 1205 -13.12 -3.11 -39.04
C THR A 1205 -12.08 -3.47 -37.98
N CYS A 1206 -10.79 -3.21 -38.24
CA CYS A 1206 -9.67 -3.44 -37.32
C CYS A 1206 -9.81 -2.72 -35.97
N PRO A 1207 -10.31 -1.46 -35.90
CA PRO A 1207 -10.47 -0.76 -34.63
C PRO A 1207 -11.36 -1.49 -33.63
N SER A 1208 -12.40 -2.19 -34.11
CA SER A 1208 -13.37 -2.97 -33.33
C SER A 1208 -13.04 -4.48 -33.25
N CYS A 1209 -11.84 -4.88 -33.66
CA CYS A 1209 -11.46 -6.28 -33.67
C CYS A 1209 -10.92 -6.72 -32.29
N PRO A 1210 -11.43 -7.83 -31.71
CA PRO A 1210 -10.89 -8.42 -30.47
C PRO A 1210 -9.39 -8.70 -30.50
N TRP A 1211 -8.83 -8.90 -31.69
CA TRP A 1211 -7.43 -9.29 -31.89
C TRP A 1211 -6.51 -8.13 -32.21
N ARG A 1212 -7.00 -6.88 -32.28
CA ARG A 1212 -6.26 -5.69 -32.75
C ARG A 1212 -4.85 -5.59 -32.16
N VAL A 1213 -4.73 -5.67 -30.83
CA VAL A 1213 -3.46 -5.51 -30.09
C VAL A 1213 -2.41 -6.58 -30.44
N THR A 1214 -2.85 -7.72 -30.96
CA THR A 1214 -1.99 -8.87 -31.32
C THR A 1214 -1.97 -9.15 -32.82
N CYS A 1215 -2.61 -8.31 -33.62
CA CYS A 1215 -2.71 -8.50 -35.06
C CYS A 1215 -1.64 -7.63 -35.72
N PRO A 1216 -0.59 -8.21 -36.33
CA PRO A 1216 0.48 -7.42 -36.94
C PRO A 1216 -0.05 -6.53 -38.08
N TRP A 1217 -1.11 -6.94 -38.78
CA TRP A 1217 -1.77 -6.14 -39.81
C TRP A 1217 -2.61 -4.97 -39.27
N ALA A 1218 -3.06 -5.04 -38.01
CA ALA A 1218 -3.81 -3.94 -37.39
C ALA A 1218 -2.89 -2.91 -36.68
N LEU A 1219 -1.58 -3.21 -36.59
CA LEU A 1219 -0.54 -2.31 -36.07
C LEU A 1219 0.19 -1.56 -37.19
N ALA A 1220 0.12 -2.08 -38.43
CA ALA A 1220 0.68 -1.45 -39.62
C ALA A 1220 -0.24 -0.37 -40.23
N GLU A 1221 -1.54 -0.43 -39.92
CA GLU A 1221 -2.55 0.64 -40.14
C GLU A 1221 -2.55 1.63 -38.98
#